data_AF-A0A6P8X6V8-F1
#
_entry.id   AF-A0A6P8X6V8-F1
#
_cell.length_a   1.000
_cell.length_b   1.000
_cell.length_c   1.000
_cell.angle_alpha   90.00
_cell.angle_beta   90.00
_cell.angle_gamma   90.00
#
_symmetry.space_group_name_H-M   'P 1'
#
loop_
_entity.id
_entity.type
_entity.pdbx_description
1 polymer ?
#
loop_
_entity_poly.entity_id
_entity_poly.type
_entity_poly.pdbx_seq_one_letter_code
_entity_poly.pdbx_strand_id
1 'polypeptide(L)'
;MTSQILFFIVLCVNCSYTFQVKCEDNTTKTTGGIAVWKFRGVRYTTSEDYLCWKENWKLFLRECDTKTGQWLPEKVVCRQQNKKNQYCPENLMEIYNDDESDYLCLKISPMPHKYDDAFCYGSNAIVPSDLSKSQLSNLLLYLFHRNIKEYWLPFRRDDNTMPVKIRLPGKHWGKVVDDDKMKILDFNSNRNCMSAQYINSHLKKKDAEPNIIMKDCQEMLHSICLFQDNFIAASGCPKGFRALSYRPNECYGVRKTKSPFVENMKISLMEYFQNRNILRRVLKKTIPKIKHDQFFEVDRYLDDSADSYVILMNRNEKVKVENQSSDNLPILYKEIVNLEFNTVQLILKIDIELDMLILIVYNREYIWRIGDHDGIKCFTNADYDLLRETNINLIWENENNTKSIYKVNLVGKDPGEYWCECHTIQNFQLVISSRVVTSKETRGHTFSVKLNMTCMRHSKFDLCSNIMQKNIKRIAKHDHEELRKLSKAISPQLILHNTRIMTIEMLASNYTIYWIHITASLMNSAVDNSEEDSSEERDSLENEQRIRHDTSVRMKVWRLLQKLLLIYNVDRKTLVRSTEYCFPELVNTNSDEIFVWNQALRGQMATLSTLCLQNNGMPLTRKCLGNFTYGAYWEELKEKVLCQCKNEKCQITKTLYSLQNSNITREFPEKTVKELKSIIQKNANKLLPADIHYTANILQSSVKYIQKNLNGNVSEKNNLTDVIKYTAHDIVEIYNYIVNVKKSTIRISATLNSTNKLLEAIETTINTLAVQTSENIANATSDETDVAPMDLEILEYVDIGVTAKVSCNFLYFIINPYVANISGIAIFQNDNFTDIPHILNGAFKHQHFRFLQSSHDIQELVSEPNLEFATYLPEKLLDNLNRILNTVNVTEKIKTSIVIKIYSNDKLFQAQGIHDRRAVIGMVVSISLPGHSTQLPENLPIVFRTQKNEFLKDNISTETDPCRYWNYENWAQDGIWLDLRIQETHQDIVICQLILFPMEVSNPDTSSSGGPKIACFVNYRSNPEHRHPLRKICRPNKRSSTSTAAVHTPFGAVHAEESMYCESLIAFWGLPYAVALHGGSASTEDDGLPRANPNGYPSQGSNEKRMHGEYPLSDPVPFVEK
;
A
#
# COMPACT_ATOMS: atom_id res chain seq x y z
N MET A 1 36.06 -77.04 -59.37
CA MET A 1 36.50 -78.42 -59.09
C MET A 1 36.01 -78.75 -57.68
N THR A 2 34.80 -79.31 -57.51
CA THR A 2 34.50 -80.76 -57.34
C THR A 2 35.32 -81.36 -56.19
N SER A 3 34.79 -81.89 -55.09
CA SER A 3 33.61 -82.74 -54.85
C SER A 3 33.34 -82.76 -53.31
N GLN A 4 32.15 -82.42 -52.78
CA GLN A 4 31.04 -83.33 -52.42
C GLN A 4 31.45 -84.72 -51.88
N ILE A 5 31.07 -85.04 -50.63
CA ILE A 5 30.04 -86.05 -50.28
C ILE A 5 29.83 -86.22 -48.74
N LEU A 6 28.56 -85.99 -48.33
CA LEU A 6 27.72 -86.57 -47.26
C LEU A 6 28.19 -86.68 -45.78
N PHE A 7 27.43 -86.08 -44.84
CA PHE A 7 26.21 -86.70 -44.29
C PHE A 7 25.33 -85.68 -43.52
N PHE A 8 24.02 -85.69 -43.84
CA PHE A 8 22.92 -84.98 -43.16
C PHE A 8 22.71 -85.51 -41.73
N ILE A 9 22.39 -84.65 -40.74
CA ILE A 9 21.39 -84.84 -39.65
C ILE A 9 21.36 -83.60 -38.69
N VAL A 10 20.18 -82.98 -38.63
CA VAL A 10 19.55 -82.20 -37.52
C VAL A 10 19.92 -80.72 -37.31
N LEU A 11 19.02 -79.88 -37.83
CA LEU A 11 18.56 -78.60 -37.28
C LEU A 11 17.95 -78.79 -35.87
N CYS A 12 18.41 -78.01 -34.88
CA CYS A 12 17.56 -77.20 -33.97
C CYS A 12 18.37 -76.62 -32.81
N VAL A 13 18.63 -75.30 -32.89
CA VAL A 13 18.48 -74.31 -31.81
C VAL A 13 18.90 -74.77 -30.40
N ASN A 14 20.16 -74.51 -30.02
CA ASN A 14 20.55 -74.31 -28.63
C ASN A 14 19.93 -73.00 -28.11
N CYS A 15 18.61 -73.01 -27.88
CA CYS A 15 17.99 -72.16 -26.89
C CYS A 15 18.08 -72.92 -25.58
N SER A 16 19.21 -72.81 -24.88
CA SER A 16 19.20 -73.02 -23.44
C SER A 16 18.36 -71.88 -22.85
N TYR A 17 17.04 -72.04 -22.88
CA TYR A 17 16.15 -71.35 -21.97
C TYR A 17 16.60 -71.81 -20.59
N THR A 18 17.50 -71.04 -19.95
CA THR A 18 17.68 -71.11 -18.52
C THR A 18 16.32 -70.75 -17.93
N PHE A 19 15.53 -71.78 -17.58
CA PHE A 19 14.36 -71.60 -16.75
C PHE A 19 14.84 -70.96 -15.45
N GLN A 20 14.65 -69.65 -15.30
CA GLN A 20 14.78 -69.02 -13.99
C GLN A 20 13.77 -69.73 -13.08
N VAL A 21 14.28 -70.47 -12.10
CA VAL A 21 13.45 -71.18 -11.13
C VAL A 21 12.72 -70.10 -10.31
N LYS A 22 11.38 -70.15 -10.34
CA LYS A 22 10.54 -69.21 -9.58
C LYS A 22 10.57 -69.63 -8.11
N CYS A 23 10.77 -68.68 -7.21
CA CYS A 23 10.56 -68.94 -5.79
C CYS A 23 9.07 -69.09 -5.49
N GLU A 24 8.69 -70.10 -4.72
CA GLU A 24 7.31 -70.28 -4.28
C GLU A 24 6.89 -69.19 -3.29
N ASP A 25 5.62 -68.77 -3.36
CA ASP A 25 5.04 -67.84 -2.40
C ASP A 25 5.09 -68.47 -0.99
N ASN A 26 5.63 -67.74 -0.02
CA ASN A 26 5.87 -68.24 1.32
C ASN A 26 5.37 -67.25 2.37
N THR A 27 4.98 -67.75 3.54
CA THR A 27 4.60 -66.92 4.67
C THR A 27 5.51 -67.19 5.87
N THR A 28 5.89 -66.13 6.58
CA THR A 28 6.69 -66.25 7.81
C THR A 28 5.90 -65.66 8.97
N LYS A 29 5.66 -66.46 10.00
CA LYS A 29 5.09 -65.97 11.26
C LYS A 29 6.15 -65.16 11.99
N THR A 30 5.82 -63.91 12.31
CA THR A 30 6.68 -62.99 13.05
C THR A 30 5.99 -62.60 14.36
N THR A 31 6.71 -61.93 15.26
CA THR A 31 6.15 -61.48 16.53
C THR A 31 5.03 -60.44 16.38
N GLY A 32 4.88 -59.80 15.22
CA GLY A 32 3.84 -58.79 15.00
C GLY A 32 2.88 -59.06 13.83
N GLY A 33 2.94 -60.24 13.20
CA GLY A 33 2.03 -60.61 12.10
C GLY A 33 2.58 -61.72 11.18
N ILE A 34 1.81 -62.07 10.15
CA ILE A 34 2.21 -63.01 9.10
C ILE A 34 2.78 -62.20 7.94
N ALA A 35 4.09 -62.31 7.68
CA ALA A 35 4.74 -61.70 6.53
C ALA A 35 4.53 -62.60 5.30
N VAL A 36 4.09 -62.04 4.18
CA VAL A 36 3.79 -62.78 2.94
C VAL A 36 4.79 -62.38 1.87
N TRP A 37 5.59 -63.33 1.39
CA TRP A 37 6.63 -63.15 0.38
C TRP A 37 6.14 -63.73 -0.95
N LYS A 38 6.04 -62.90 -1.99
CA LYS A 38 5.56 -63.33 -3.31
C LYS A 38 6.59 -63.08 -4.39
N PHE A 39 6.76 -64.03 -5.29
CA PHE A 39 7.67 -63.85 -6.43
C PHE A 39 6.96 -63.11 -7.56
N ARG A 40 7.45 -61.91 -7.90
CA ARG A 40 6.86 -61.04 -8.95
C ARG A 40 7.73 -60.92 -10.20
N GLY A 41 8.59 -61.91 -10.46
CA GLY A 41 9.52 -61.86 -11.60
C GLY A 41 10.75 -60.98 -11.38
N VAL A 42 11.02 -60.58 -10.13
CA VAL A 42 12.20 -59.83 -9.71
C VAL A 42 12.97 -60.62 -8.65
N ARG A 43 14.30 -60.48 -8.64
CA ARG A 43 15.22 -61.22 -7.76
C ARG A 43 14.95 -60.96 -6.27
N TYR A 44 14.46 -59.78 -5.92
CA TYR A 44 14.22 -59.39 -4.53
C TYR A 44 12.75 -59.11 -4.24
N THR A 45 12.29 -59.45 -3.04
CA THR A 45 10.96 -59.09 -2.55
C THR A 45 10.99 -58.56 -1.13
N THR A 46 9.98 -57.79 -0.79
CA THR A 46 9.60 -57.48 0.59
C THR A 46 8.24 -58.13 0.91
N SER A 47 7.79 -58.04 2.16
CA SER A 47 6.50 -58.55 2.57
C SER A 47 5.38 -57.56 2.22
N GLU A 48 4.34 -58.02 1.50
CA GLU A 48 3.29 -57.17 0.91
C GLU A 48 2.35 -56.57 1.98
N ASP A 49 1.95 -57.37 2.97
CA ASP A 49 0.92 -57.02 3.95
C ASP A 49 1.51 -56.54 5.29
N TYR A 50 2.78 -56.88 5.57
CA TYR A 50 3.44 -56.61 6.84
C TYR A 50 4.92 -56.27 6.66
N LEU A 51 5.32 -55.01 6.86
CA LEU A 51 6.71 -54.60 6.66
C LEU A 51 7.64 -55.15 7.75
N CYS A 52 8.71 -55.80 7.31
CA CYS A 52 9.72 -56.42 8.16
C CYS A 52 11.00 -55.58 8.21
N TRP A 53 11.59 -55.42 9.40
CA TRP A 53 12.75 -54.56 9.64
C TRP A 53 13.95 -55.33 10.22
N LYS A 54 15.16 -54.98 9.77
CA LYS A 54 16.45 -55.41 10.37
C LYS A 54 16.77 -54.61 11.64
N GLU A 55 17.79 -55.03 12.42
CA GLU A 55 18.18 -54.38 13.68
C GLU A 55 18.63 -52.91 13.53
N ASN A 56 19.12 -52.53 12.35
CA ASN A 56 19.50 -51.17 11.99
C ASN A 56 18.38 -50.38 11.29
N TRP A 57 17.12 -50.83 11.42
CA TRP A 57 15.94 -50.19 10.83
C TRP A 57 15.96 -50.11 9.29
N LYS A 58 16.78 -50.94 8.62
CA LYS A 58 16.69 -51.14 7.17
C LYS A 58 15.55 -52.12 6.85
N LEU A 59 14.83 -51.86 5.74
CA LEU A 59 13.81 -52.77 5.25
C LEU A 59 14.43 -54.15 4.99
N PHE A 60 13.75 -55.18 5.46
CA PHE A 60 14.19 -56.55 5.22
C PHE A 60 13.74 -56.99 3.82
N LEU A 61 14.70 -57.33 2.99
CA LEU A 61 14.49 -57.86 1.64
C LEU A 61 14.93 -59.33 1.63
N ARG A 62 14.15 -60.18 0.96
CA ARG A 62 14.55 -61.56 0.64
C ARG A 62 14.99 -61.64 -0.80
N GLU A 63 16.06 -62.40 -1.01
CA GLU A 63 16.55 -62.73 -2.34
C GLU A 63 15.96 -64.07 -2.78
N CYS A 64 15.46 -64.14 -3.99
CA CYS A 64 15.12 -65.40 -4.64
C CYS A 64 16.38 -65.97 -5.26
N ASP A 65 16.89 -67.07 -4.71
CA ASP A 65 17.98 -67.80 -5.32
C ASP A 65 17.45 -68.52 -6.56
N THR A 66 17.75 -67.94 -7.73
CA THR A 66 17.30 -68.46 -9.03
C THR A 66 17.87 -69.83 -9.40
N LYS A 67 18.87 -70.34 -8.67
CA LYS A 67 19.43 -71.69 -8.85
C LYS A 67 18.66 -72.75 -8.06
N THR A 68 18.23 -72.43 -6.85
CA THR A 68 17.56 -73.38 -5.94
C THR A 68 16.05 -73.17 -5.85
N GLY A 69 15.52 -72.02 -6.29
CA GLY A 69 14.11 -71.63 -6.13
C GLY A 69 13.74 -71.28 -4.69
N GLN A 70 14.71 -71.06 -3.80
CA GLN A 70 14.47 -70.79 -2.38
C GLN A 70 14.71 -69.32 -2.03
N TRP A 71 13.97 -68.83 -1.04
CA TRP A 71 14.10 -67.46 -0.53
C TRP A 71 15.20 -67.36 0.54
N LEU A 72 16.21 -66.52 0.32
CA LEU A 72 17.32 -66.27 1.23
C LEU A 72 17.18 -64.93 2.00
N PRO A 73 17.55 -64.88 3.30
CA PRO A 73 17.81 -66.04 4.17
C PRO A 73 16.50 -66.79 4.50
N GLU A 74 16.60 -68.08 4.84
CA GLU A 74 15.44 -68.93 5.16
C GLU A 74 14.71 -68.49 6.44
N LYS A 75 15.47 -67.97 7.42
CA LYS A 75 14.95 -67.51 8.72
C LYS A 75 14.88 -65.99 8.76
N VAL A 76 13.74 -65.47 9.19
CA VAL A 76 13.48 -64.02 9.29
C VAL A 76 13.13 -63.64 10.72
N VAL A 77 13.85 -62.67 11.28
CA VAL A 77 13.51 -62.03 12.56
C VAL A 77 12.99 -60.63 12.25
N CYS A 78 11.66 -60.46 12.21
CA CYS A 78 11.04 -59.15 12.04
C CYS A 78 10.70 -58.56 13.40
N ARG A 79 11.22 -57.36 13.68
CA ARG A 79 10.77 -56.58 14.85
C ARG A 79 9.61 -55.67 14.47
N GLN A 80 8.64 -55.54 15.36
CA GLN A 80 7.59 -54.55 15.23
C GLN A 80 8.11 -53.19 15.72
N GLN A 81 7.86 -52.14 14.95
CA GLN A 81 8.08 -50.78 15.43
C GLN A 81 7.02 -50.46 16.49
N ASN A 82 7.44 -50.17 17.72
CA ASN A 82 6.53 -49.67 18.76
C ASN A 82 5.98 -48.32 18.31
N LYS A 83 4.66 -48.25 18.09
CA LYS A 83 3.99 -47.01 17.73
C LYS A 83 3.78 -46.19 18.99
N LYS A 84 4.29 -44.96 19.00
CA LYS A 84 4.03 -44.00 20.09
C LYS A 84 2.62 -43.42 20.00
N ASN A 85 2.18 -43.09 18.79
CA ASN A 85 0.85 -42.53 18.49
C ASN A 85 0.19 -43.32 17.34
N GLN A 86 -1.14 -43.47 17.37
CA GLN A 86 -1.89 -44.16 16.32
C GLN A 86 -2.33 -43.21 15.20
N TYR A 87 -2.72 -41.99 15.55
CA TYR A 87 -3.28 -41.01 14.64
C TYR A 87 -2.50 -39.69 14.65
N CYS A 88 -2.09 -39.18 15.81
CA CYS A 88 -1.39 -37.91 15.93
C CYS A 88 0.03 -37.96 15.36
N PRO A 89 0.54 -36.84 14.80
CA PRO A 89 1.96 -36.65 14.50
C PRO A 89 2.86 -37.12 15.65
N GLU A 90 4.01 -37.69 15.33
CA GLU A 90 4.91 -38.36 16.28
C GLU A 90 5.46 -37.43 17.38
N ASN A 91 5.57 -36.15 17.04
CA ASN A 91 6.02 -35.07 17.92
C ASN A 91 4.90 -34.47 18.80
N LEU A 92 3.65 -34.92 18.62
CA LEU A 92 2.51 -34.55 19.46
C LEU A 92 2.16 -35.70 20.42
N MET A 93 1.36 -35.41 21.44
CA MET A 93 0.78 -36.39 22.34
C MET A 93 -0.63 -36.72 21.89
N GLU A 94 -1.02 -37.99 21.99
CA GLU A 94 -2.36 -38.48 21.67
C GLU A 94 -3.11 -38.85 22.96
N ILE A 95 -4.34 -38.36 23.09
CA ILE A 95 -5.25 -38.75 24.17
C ILE A 95 -6.54 -39.27 23.53
N TYR A 96 -7.04 -40.39 24.06
CA TYR A 96 -8.30 -40.99 23.64
C TYR A 96 -9.46 -40.49 24.49
N ASN A 97 -10.60 -40.27 23.85
CA ASN A 97 -11.89 -40.12 24.51
C ASN A 97 -12.55 -41.51 24.69
N ASP A 98 -13.68 -41.58 25.38
CA ASP A 98 -14.36 -42.86 25.73
C ASP A 98 -14.68 -43.75 24.50
N ASP A 99 -14.76 -43.17 23.29
CA ASP A 99 -14.77 -43.87 22.01
C ASP A 99 -13.38 -43.84 21.36
N GLU A 100 -12.78 -45.00 21.02
CA GLU A 100 -11.44 -45.12 20.39
C GLU A 100 -11.29 -44.39 19.03
N SER A 101 -12.37 -43.81 18.51
CA SER A 101 -12.41 -43.02 17.28
C SER A 101 -12.26 -41.50 17.48
N ASP A 102 -12.43 -40.99 18.72
CA ASP A 102 -12.29 -39.56 19.07
C ASP A 102 -10.99 -39.36 19.87
N TYR A 103 -10.03 -38.66 19.27
CA TYR A 103 -8.70 -38.45 19.82
C TYR A 103 -8.28 -36.98 19.76
N LEU A 104 -7.49 -36.54 20.73
CA LEU A 104 -6.93 -35.19 20.79
C LEU A 104 -5.42 -35.21 20.57
N CYS A 105 -4.94 -34.36 19.67
CA CYS A 105 -3.51 -34.15 19.45
C CYS A 105 -3.03 -32.91 20.21
N LEU A 106 -2.07 -33.09 21.12
CA LEU A 106 -1.63 -32.06 22.05
C LEU A 106 -0.13 -31.79 21.94
N LYS A 107 0.24 -30.53 22.11
CA LYS A 107 1.61 -30.11 22.40
C LYS A 107 1.63 -29.48 23.79
N ILE A 108 2.34 -30.10 24.72
CA ILE A 108 2.54 -29.60 26.08
C ILE A 108 4.00 -29.19 26.23
N SER A 109 4.26 -28.04 26.84
CA SER A 109 5.63 -27.61 27.10
C SER A 109 6.34 -28.60 28.04
N PRO A 110 7.60 -28.98 27.75
CA PRO A 110 8.32 -29.96 28.57
C PRO A 110 8.61 -29.43 29.98
N MET A 111 8.78 -28.11 30.11
CA MET A 111 8.94 -27.40 31.37
C MET A 111 8.01 -26.17 31.38
N PRO A 112 7.62 -25.68 32.58
CA PRO A 112 6.97 -24.39 32.70
C PRO A 112 7.84 -23.28 32.14
N HIS A 113 7.23 -22.28 31.50
CA HIS A 113 7.92 -21.12 30.95
C HIS A 113 7.07 -19.86 31.08
N LYS A 114 7.72 -18.71 30.85
CA LYS A 114 7.06 -17.41 30.71
C LYS A 114 6.08 -17.44 29.55
N TYR A 115 5.06 -16.60 29.61
CA TYR A 115 4.10 -16.50 28.52
C TYR A 115 4.79 -16.26 27.17
N ASP A 116 4.48 -17.11 26.19
CA ASP A 116 5.04 -17.06 24.84
C ASP A 116 3.91 -17.24 23.82
N ASP A 117 3.64 -16.18 23.03
CA ASP A 117 2.66 -16.20 21.95
C ASP A 117 2.98 -17.34 20.96
N ALA A 118 4.26 -17.57 20.67
CA ALA A 118 4.70 -18.42 19.57
C ALA A 118 4.60 -19.92 19.85
N PHE A 119 4.57 -20.32 21.13
CA PHE A 119 4.63 -21.75 21.49
C PHE A 119 3.48 -22.56 20.87
N CYS A 120 2.28 -21.98 20.81
CA CYS A 120 1.07 -22.59 20.26
C CYS A 120 0.72 -22.16 18.84
N TYR A 121 1.62 -21.48 18.14
CA TYR A 121 1.39 -21.17 16.73
C TYR A 121 1.17 -22.43 15.90
N GLY A 122 0.17 -22.36 15.01
CA GLY A 122 -0.32 -23.49 14.23
C GLY A 122 -1.49 -24.26 14.87
N SER A 123 -1.75 -24.06 16.17
CA SER A 123 -2.92 -24.62 16.86
C SER A 123 -4.20 -24.05 16.24
N ASN A 124 -5.23 -24.88 16.06
CA ASN A 124 -6.50 -24.48 15.46
C ASN A 124 -7.68 -24.49 16.44
N ALA A 125 -7.42 -24.82 17.70
CA ALA A 125 -8.39 -24.85 18.78
C ALA A 125 -7.80 -24.28 20.08
N ILE A 126 -8.67 -23.78 20.95
CA ILE A 126 -8.36 -23.14 22.23
C ILE A 126 -9.00 -23.93 23.36
N VAL A 127 -8.20 -24.31 24.35
CA VAL A 127 -8.68 -24.98 25.58
C VAL A 127 -9.08 -23.91 26.60
N PRO A 128 -10.25 -24.00 27.28
CA PRO A 128 -11.29 -25.01 27.14
C PRO A 128 -12.34 -24.71 26.04
N SER A 129 -12.30 -23.53 25.41
CA SER A 129 -13.40 -22.94 24.63
C SER A 129 -13.89 -23.76 23.44
N ASP A 130 -13.00 -24.46 22.75
CA ASP A 130 -13.31 -25.19 21.52
C ASP A 130 -13.48 -26.71 21.75
N LEU A 131 -13.48 -27.16 23.02
CA LEU A 131 -13.65 -28.57 23.38
C LEU A 131 -15.08 -28.88 23.79
N SER A 132 -15.56 -30.09 23.44
CA SER A 132 -16.78 -30.62 24.03
C SER A 132 -16.58 -30.93 25.52
N LYS A 133 -17.66 -30.97 26.31
CA LYS A 133 -17.58 -31.25 27.76
C LYS A 133 -16.88 -32.58 28.09
N SER A 134 -17.11 -33.62 27.28
CA SER A 134 -16.49 -34.93 27.43
C SER A 134 -14.99 -34.87 27.13
N GLN A 135 -14.61 -34.25 26.01
CA GLN A 135 -13.20 -34.06 25.64
C GLN A 135 -12.44 -33.23 26.69
N LEU A 136 -13.06 -32.17 27.21
CA LEU A 136 -12.48 -31.35 28.27
C LEU A 136 -12.25 -32.16 29.55
N SER A 137 -13.21 -32.98 29.96
CA SER A 137 -13.09 -33.81 31.17
C SER A 137 -11.91 -34.78 31.07
N ASN A 138 -11.76 -35.44 29.92
CA ASN A 138 -10.66 -36.37 29.67
C ASN A 138 -9.30 -35.68 29.58
N LEU A 139 -9.24 -34.47 28.98
CA LEU A 139 -8.04 -33.65 29.01
C LEU A 139 -7.65 -33.27 30.45
N LEU A 140 -8.60 -32.79 31.27
CA LEU A 140 -8.34 -32.40 32.66
C LEU A 140 -7.84 -33.58 33.51
N LEU A 141 -8.40 -34.78 33.32
CA LEU A 141 -7.92 -36.00 33.98
C LEU A 141 -6.47 -36.33 33.58
N TYR A 142 -6.16 -36.21 32.30
CA TYR A 142 -4.79 -36.42 31.81
C TYR A 142 -3.79 -35.41 32.41
N LEU A 143 -4.15 -34.13 32.44
CA LEU A 143 -3.31 -33.08 33.04
C LEU A 143 -3.10 -33.30 34.54
N PHE A 144 -4.12 -33.81 35.24
CA PHE A 144 -4.02 -34.19 36.65
C PHE A 144 -2.99 -35.30 36.87
N HIS A 145 -3.01 -36.35 36.05
CA HIS A 145 -1.99 -37.41 36.13
C HIS A 145 -0.58 -36.91 35.79
N ARG A 146 -0.45 -35.81 35.05
CA ARG A 146 0.82 -35.12 34.76
C ARG A 146 1.21 -34.07 35.81
N ASN A 147 0.41 -33.88 36.87
CA ASN A 147 0.59 -32.84 37.89
C ASN A 147 0.60 -31.41 37.32
N ILE A 148 -0.11 -31.16 36.22
CA ILE A 148 -0.26 -29.83 35.61
C ILE A 148 -1.61 -29.26 36.06
N LYS A 149 -1.62 -28.42 37.10
CA LYS A 149 -2.86 -27.85 37.69
C LYS A 149 -3.30 -26.53 37.05
N GLU A 150 -2.37 -25.85 36.40
CA GLU A 150 -2.54 -24.52 35.83
C GLU A 150 -1.70 -24.38 34.56
N TYR A 151 -2.25 -23.72 33.54
CA TYR A 151 -1.60 -23.57 32.23
C TYR A 151 -1.96 -22.25 31.55
N TRP A 152 -1.10 -21.81 30.62
CA TRP A 152 -1.29 -20.60 29.84
C TRP A 152 -2.44 -20.73 28.83
N LEU A 153 -3.27 -19.69 28.75
CA LEU A 153 -4.26 -19.50 27.68
C LEU A 153 -3.70 -18.53 26.63
N PRO A 154 -4.03 -18.65 25.33
CA PRO A 154 -3.51 -17.76 24.30
C PRO A 154 -4.22 -16.39 24.31
N PHE A 155 -4.46 -15.82 25.49
CA PHE A 155 -5.12 -14.53 25.69
C PHE A 155 -4.17 -13.56 26.36
N ARG A 156 -4.03 -12.37 25.77
CA ARG A 156 -3.17 -11.30 26.28
C ARG A 156 -3.76 -9.95 25.96
N ARG A 157 -3.54 -8.97 26.84
CA ARG A 157 -3.71 -7.54 26.52
C ARG A 157 -2.35 -6.89 26.32
N ASP A 158 -2.28 -5.90 25.44
CA ASP A 158 -1.00 -5.23 25.14
C ASP A 158 -0.50 -4.38 26.31
N ASP A 159 -1.43 -3.79 27.06
CA ASP A 159 -1.19 -3.02 28.28
C ASP A 159 -2.37 -3.20 29.27
N ASN A 160 -2.34 -2.49 30.39
CA ASN A 160 -3.39 -2.54 31.42
C ASN A 160 -4.68 -1.79 31.05
N THR A 161 -4.71 -1.06 29.94
CA THR A 161 -5.84 -0.23 29.51
C THR A 161 -6.55 -0.79 28.28
N MET A 162 -5.95 -1.74 27.58
CA MET A 162 -6.47 -2.39 26.38
C MET A 162 -7.28 -3.65 26.71
N PRO A 163 -8.28 -3.99 25.86
CA PRO A 163 -9.04 -5.22 26.02
C PRO A 163 -8.15 -6.45 25.83
N VAL A 164 -8.51 -7.54 26.52
CA VAL A 164 -7.82 -8.82 26.35
C VAL A 164 -8.24 -9.43 25.01
N LYS A 165 -7.25 -9.77 24.19
CA LYS A 165 -7.45 -10.35 22.86
C LYS A 165 -6.82 -11.73 22.75
N ILE A 166 -7.36 -12.53 21.83
CA ILE A 166 -6.82 -13.82 21.48
C ILE A 166 -5.57 -13.63 20.61
N ARG A 167 -4.46 -14.27 21.03
CA ARG A 167 -3.12 -14.23 20.41
C ARG A 167 -2.79 -15.47 19.60
N LEU A 168 -3.75 -16.37 19.40
CA LEU A 168 -3.59 -17.54 18.54
C LEU A 168 -3.86 -17.17 17.07
N PRO A 169 -2.90 -17.34 16.15
CA PRO A 169 -3.10 -17.06 14.73
C PRO A 169 -4.27 -17.86 14.15
N GLY A 170 -5.01 -17.25 13.21
CA GLY A 170 -6.08 -17.90 12.45
C GLY A 170 -7.46 -17.33 12.74
N LYS A 171 -8.48 -18.19 12.80
CA LYS A 171 -9.89 -17.78 12.91
C LYS A 171 -10.20 -16.91 14.14
N HIS A 172 -9.44 -17.09 15.22
CA HIS A 172 -9.65 -16.40 16.49
C HIS A 172 -8.72 -15.20 16.69
N TRP A 173 -7.77 -14.97 15.79
CA TRP A 173 -6.77 -13.90 15.94
C TRP A 173 -7.42 -12.53 16.18
N GLY A 174 -6.96 -11.84 17.24
CA GLY A 174 -7.36 -10.48 17.56
C GLY A 174 -8.78 -10.32 18.10
N LYS A 175 -9.55 -11.40 18.26
CA LYS A 175 -10.89 -11.33 18.87
C LYS A 175 -10.79 -10.94 20.34
N VAL A 176 -11.64 -10.00 20.74
CA VAL A 176 -11.77 -9.57 22.13
C VAL A 176 -12.48 -10.64 22.96
N VAL A 177 -11.94 -10.92 24.14
CA VAL A 177 -12.51 -11.87 25.11
C VAL A 177 -13.57 -11.15 25.96
N ASP A 178 -14.77 -11.74 26.06
CA ASP A 178 -15.89 -11.20 26.83
C ASP A 178 -16.20 -12.10 28.05
N ASP A 179 -16.23 -11.50 29.25
CA ASP A 179 -16.37 -12.15 30.56
C ASP A 179 -17.72 -12.85 30.72
N ASP A 180 -18.78 -12.30 30.09
CA ASP A 180 -20.13 -12.86 30.12
C ASP A 180 -20.18 -14.34 29.66
N LYS A 181 -19.19 -14.78 28.88
CA LYS A 181 -19.08 -16.16 28.36
C LYS A 181 -18.08 -17.04 29.11
N MET A 182 -17.11 -16.45 29.82
CA MET A 182 -15.92 -17.16 30.32
C MET A 182 -15.73 -17.14 31.85
N LYS A 183 -16.51 -16.34 32.60
CA LYS A 183 -16.46 -16.25 34.07
C LYS A 183 -15.03 -16.08 34.60
N ILE A 184 -14.40 -14.98 34.23
CA ILE A 184 -12.99 -14.72 34.50
C ILE A 184 -12.82 -14.19 35.93
N LEU A 185 -12.00 -14.87 36.73
CA LEU A 185 -11.61 -14.43 38.05
C LEU A 185 -10.51 -13.37 37.96
N ASP A 186 -10.64 -12.31 38.76
CA ASP A 186 -9.63 -11.23 38.86
C ASP A 186 -9.34 -10.53 37.52
N PHE A 187 -10.35 -10.35 36.67
CA PHE A 187 -10.23 -9.64 35.38
C PHE A 187 -9.66 -8.20 35.54
N ASN A 188 -9.85 -7.62 36.72
CA ASN A 188 -9.47 -6.26 37.09
C ASN A 188 -7.99 -6.13 37.50
N SER A 189 -7.20 -7.19 37.36
CA SER A 189 -5.78 -7.21 37.69
C SER A 189 -4.96 -6.27 36.80
N ASN A 190 -3.83 -5.75 37.31
CA ASN A 190 -2.81 -5.05 36.49
C ASN A 190 -1.97 -6.01 35.62
N ARG A 191 -2.27 -7.30 35.70
CA ARG A 191 -1.65 -8.40 34.95
C ARG A 191 -2.17 -8.52 33.53
N ASN A 192 -1.33 -8.92 32.58
CA ASN A 192 -1.65 -8.83 31.15
C ASN A 192 -1.90 -10.17 30.45
N CYS A 193 -1.63 -11.30 31.10
CA CYS A 193 -1.78 -12.65 30.54
C CYS A 193 -2.89 -13.42 31.28
N MET A 194 -3.44 -14.46 30.65
CA MET A 194 -4.45 -15.33 31.27
C MET A 194 -3.98 -16.78 31.38
N SER A 195 -4.42 -17.42 32.46
CA SER A 195 -4.23 -18.84 32.72
C SER A 195 -5.57 -19.52 32.99
N ALA A 196 -5.60 -20.83 32.81
CA ALA A 196 -6.69 -21.68 33.27
C ALA A 196 -6.19 -22.56 34.41
N GLN A 197 -6.92 -22.54 35.52
CA GLN A 197 -6.64 -23.31 36.73
C GLN A 197 -7.85 -24.17 37.07
N TYR A 198 -7.65 -25.47 37.30
CA TYR A 198 -8.72 -26.35 37.78
C TYR A 198 -8.48 -26.76 39.24
N ILE A 199 -9.56 -26.93 40.00
CA ILE A 199 -9.51 -27.35 41.41
C ILE A 199 -9.88 -28.83 41.51
N ASN A 200 -9.13 -29.60 42.30
CA ASN A 200 -9.29 -31.05 42.47
C ASN A 200 -10.73 -31.50 42.83
N SER A 201 -11.53 -30.64 43.46
CA SER A 201 -12.93 -30.92 43.79
C SER A 201 -13.84 -31.06 42.57
N HIS A 202 -13.45 -30.50 41.41
CA HIS A 202 -14.26 -30.51 40.19
C HIS A 202 -14.13 -31.82 39.40
N LEU A 203 -13.03 -32.58 39.53
CA LEU A 203 -12.83 -33.85 38.80
C LEU A 203 -13.90 -34.92 39.12
N LYS A 204 -14.67 -34.76 40.20
CA LYS A 204 -15.79 -35.65 40.57
C LYS A 204 -17.14 -35.25 39.94
N LYS A 205 -17.23 -34.11 39.25
CA LYS A 205 -18.45 -33.60 38.61
C LYS A 205 -18.31 -33.71 37.08
N LYS A 206 -19.34 -34.22 36.40
CA LYS A 206 -19.38 -34.32 34.92
C LYS A 206 -19.38 -32.95 34.20
N ASP A 207 -19.45 -31.83 34.92
CA ASP A 207 -19.48 -30.46 34.41
C ASP A 207 -18.34 -29.60 35.00
N ALA A 208 -17.12 -30.13 35.07
CA ALA A 208 -15.95 -29.42 35.56
C ALA A 208 -15.43 -28.39 34.54
N GLU A 209 -15.59 -27.10 34.82
CA GLU A 209 -14.96 -26.02 34.05
C GLU A 209 -13.75 -25.46 34.82
N PRO A 210 -12.62 -25.18 34.15
CA PRO A 210 -11.49 -24.52 34.80
C PRO A 210 -11.84 -23.04 35.07
N ASN A 211 -11.30 -22.52 36.17
CA ASN A 211 -11.32 -21.10 36.46
C ASN A 211 -10.31 -20.38 35.57
N ILE A 212 -10.73 -19.31 34.91
CA ILE A 212 -9.84 -18.46 34.09
C ILE A 212 -9.37 -17.30 34.98
N ILE A 213 -8.05 -17.04 35.03
CA ILE A 213 -7.44 -16.09 35.98
C ILE A 213 -6.40 -15.22 35.27
N MET A 214 -6.35 -13.92 35.60
CA MET A 214 -5.30 -13.00 35.17
C MET A 214 -3.97 -13.25 35.92
N LYS A 215 -2.87 -13.41 35.17
CA LYS A 215 -1.52 -13.73 35.66
C LYS A 215 -0.44 -12.82 35.08
N ASP A 216 0.63 -12.60 35.86
CA ASP A 216 1.81 -11.91 35.35
C ASP A 216 2.44 -12.79 34.26
N CYS A 217 2.68 -12.21 33.09
CA CYS A 217 3.27 -12.91 31.95
C CYS A 217 4.66 -13.50 32.25
N GLN A 218 5.32 -13.05 33.32
CA GLN A 218 6.61 -13.57 33.79
C GLN A 218 6.50 -14.84 34.67
N GLU A 219 5.29 -15.26 35.07
CA GLU A 219 5.10 -16.51 35.81
C GLU A 219 5.52 -17.73 34.96
N MET A 220 5.85 -18.83 35.63
CA MET A 220 6.32 -20.05 34.97
C MET A 220 5.20 -21.09 34.98
N LEU A 221 4.45 -21.19 33.87
CA LEU A 221 3.36 -22.15 33.69
C LEU A 221 3.59 -23.01 32.44
N HIS A 222 2.90 -24.15 32.35
CA HIS A 222 2.92 -24.95 31.14
C HIS A 222 2.04 -24.30 30.05
N SER A 223 2.45 -24.43 28.79
CA SER A 223 1.61 -24.12 27.64
C SER A 223 1.04 -25.39 27.03
N ILE A 224 -0.23 -25.35 26.66
CA ILE A 224 -0.97 -26.48 26.09
C ILE A 224 -1.60 -26.03 24.78
N CYS A 225 -1.24 -26.69 23.69
CA CYS A 225 -1.74 -26.39 22.34
C CYS A 225 -2.52 -27.58 21.80
N LEU A 226 -3.60 -27.30 21.09
CA LEU A 226 -4.56 -28.31 20.64
C LEU A 226 -4.72 -28.30 19.13
N PHE A 227 -4.55 -29.48 18.53
CA PHE A 227 -4.64 -29.68 17.09
C PHE A 227 -5.82 -30.60 16.78
N GLN A 228 -7.00 -30.00 16.59
CA GLN A 228 -8.21 -30.71 16.16
C GLN A 228 -8.23 -30.89 14.63
N ASP A 229 -9.10 -31.76 14.14
CA ASP A 229 -9.24 -32.20 12.74
C ASP A 229 -8.67 -31.27 11.64
N ASN A 230 -7.90 -31.89 10.73
CA ASN A 230 -7.44 -31.30 9.47
C ASN A 230 -6.53 -30.04 9.60
N PHE A 231 -5.52 -30.09 10.47
CA PHE A 231 -4.47 -29.07 10.59
C PHE A 231 -3.40 -29.13 9.46
N ILE A 232 -3.83 -29.39 8.21
CA ILE A 232 -2.96 -29.36 7.03
C ILE A 232 -3.08 -27.98 6.39
N ALA A 233 -1.94 -27.31 6.19
CA ALA A 233 -1.86 -26.04 5.48
C ALA A 233 -1.46 -26.28 4.02
N ALA A 234 -2.01 -25.48 3.12
CA ALA A 234 -1.61 -25.46 1.71
C ALA A 234 -0.81 -24.19 1.34
N SER A 235 -0.78 -23.19 2.24
CA SER A 235 -0.06 -21.94 2.00
C SER A 235 1.43 -22.15 1.77
N GLY A 236 1.96 -21.47 0.75
CA GLY A 236 3.37 -21.38 0.39
C GLY A 236 3.97 -22.67 -0.16
N CYS A 237 3.23 -23.77 -0.20
CA CYS A 237 3.71 -25.02 -0.78
C CYS A 237 3.48 -25.06 -2.30
N PRO A 238 4.44 -25.63 -3.06
CA PRO A 238 4.27 -25.85 -4.49
C PRO A 238 3.01 -26.65 -4.83
N LYS A 239 2.53 -26.52 -6.08
CA LYS A 239 1.38 -27.29 -6.56
C LYS A 239 1.62 -28.79 -6.36
N GLY A 240 0.71 -29.45 -5.64
CA GLY A 240 0.85 -30.86 -5.29
C GLY A 240 1.69 -31.15 -4.03
N PHE A 241 1.98 -30.14 -3.22
CA PHE A 241 2.61 -30.27 -1.90
C PHE A 241 1.71 -29.69 -0.81
N ARG A 242 1.88 -30.15 0.43
CA ARG A 242 1.17 -29.65 1.62
C ARG A 242 2.08 -29.65 2.84
N ALA A 243 1.78 -28.79 3.80
CA ALA A 243 2.49 -28.68 5.06
C ALA A 243 1.57 -28.95 6.26
N LEU A 244 2.16 -29.13 7.43
CA LEU A 244 1.41 -29.11 8.70
C LEU A 244 1.18 -27.66 9.13
N SER A 245 0.07 -27.37 9.79
CA SER A 245 -0.27 -26.02 10.23
C SER A 245 0.79 -25.41 11.15
N TYR A 246 1.44 -26.21 12.01
CA TYR A 246 2.47 -25.76 12.96
C TYR A 246 3.90 -25.93 12.43
N ARG A 247 4.07 -26.46 11.21
CA ARG A 247 5.33 -26.45 10.45
C ARG A 247 5.05 -26.02 9.01
N PRO A 248 4.53 -24.81 8.81
CA PRO A 248 4.00 -24.39 7.52
C PRO A 248 5.08 -24.15 6.44
N ASN A 249 6.36 -24.09 6.82
CA ASN A 249 7.50 -23.99 5.91
C ASN A 249 8.05 -25.36 5.44
N GLU A 250 7.58 -26.48 6.00
CA GLU A 250 7.98 -27.82 5.60
C GLU A 250 6.91 -28.45 4.68
N CYS A 251 7.15 -28.41 3.37
CA CYS A 251 6.22 -28.89 2.37
C CYS A 251 6.56 -30.33 1.96
N TYR A 252 5.55 -31.21 2.02
CA TYR A 252 5.66 -32.62 1.66
C TYR A 252 4.79 -32.92 0.45
N GLY A 253 5.33 -33.67 -0.52
CA GLY A 253 4.61 -33.95 -1.77
C GLY A 253 5.30 -35.00 -2.64
N VAL A 254 4.64 -35.36 -3.74
CA VAL A 254 5.11 -36.40 -4.67
C VAL A 254 5.27 -35.80 -6.06
N ARG A 255 6.48 -35.87 -6.63
CA ARG A 255 6.82 -35.26 -7.93
C ARG A 255 7.67 -36.19 -8.79
N LYS A 256 7.52 -36.10 -10.12
CA LYS A 256 8.41 -36.74 -11.10
C LYS A 256 9.53 -35.76 -11.47
N THR A 257 10.80 -36.16 -11.37
CA THR A 257 11.94 -35.26 -11.67
C THR A 257 13.16 -36.05 -12.15
N LYS A 258 13.95 -35.43 -13.04
CA LYS A 258 15.24 -35.90 -13.56
C LYS A 258 16.46 -35.11 -13.02
N SER A 259 16.25 -34.20 -12.06
CA SER A 259 17.29 -33.28 -11.60
C SER A 259 18.14 -33.86 -10.45
N PRO A 260 19.48 -33.89 -10.57
CA PRO A 260 20.38 -34.35 -9.50
C PRO A 260 20.40 -33.40 -8.28
N PHE A 261 20.03 -32.12 -8.45
CA PHE A 261 19.97 -31.13 -7.36
C PHE A 261 18.88 -31.46 -6.32
N VAL A 262 17.98 -32.38 -6.65
CA VAL A 262 16.78 -32.72 -5.88
C VAL A 262 16.99 -34.00 -5.03
N GLU A 263 18.13 -34.70 -5.16
CA GLU A 263 18.43 -35.92 -4.38
C GLU A 263 18.51 -35.66 -2.86
N ASN A 264 19.02 -34.49 -2.45
CA ASN A 264 19.13 -34.10 -1.03
C ASN A 264 17.78 -33.78 -0.35
N MET A 265 16.69 -33.68 -1.12
CA MET A 265 15.34 -33.38 -0.64
C MET A 265 14.43 -34.61 -0.62
N LYS A 266 14.95 -35.77 -1.03
CA LYS A 266 14.21 -37.04 -1.05
C LYS A 266 14.00 -37.55 0.37
N ILE A 267 12.78 -37.94 0.67
CA ILE A 267 12.45 -38.58 1.95
C ILE A 267 12.82 -40.06 1.85
N SER A 268 13.79 -40.47 2.66
CA SER A 268 14.16 -41.89 2.78
C SER A 268 13.05 -42.71 3.44
N LEU A 269 13.06 -44.02 3.21
CA LEU A 269 12.15 -44.94 3.89
C LEU A 269 12.26 -44.83 5.43
N MET A 270 13.47 -44.63 5.96
CA MET A 270 13.70 -44.41 7.39
C MET A 270 12.95 -43.19 7.90
N GLU A 271 13.15 -42.05 7.23
CA GLU A 271 12.51 -40.78 7.59
C GLU A 271 10.98 -40.88 7.45
N TYR A 272 10.48 -41.62 6.46
CA TYR A 272 9.06 -41.88 6.30
C TYR A 272 8.47 -42.53 7.56
N PHE A 273 9.09 -43.59 8.07
CA PHE A 273 8.58 -44.32 9.24
C PHE A 273 8.85 -43.61 10.57
N GLN A 274 9.79 -42.66 10.61
CA GLN A 274 9.95 -41.74 11.75
C GLN A 274 8.85 -40.65 11.79
N ASN A 275 8.32 -40.26 10.62
CA ASN A 275 7.27 -39.23 10.48
C ASN A 275 5.99 -39.81 9.83
N ARG A 276 5.67 -41.08 10.12
CA ARG A 276 4.67 -41.87 9.41
C ARG A 276 3.27 -41.24 9.44
N ASN A 277 2.80 -40.83 10.61
CA ASN A 277 1.49 -40.24 10.82
C ASN A 277 1.39 -38.87 10.14
N ILE A 278 2.46 -38.07 10.19
CA ILE A 278 2.58 -36.81 9.46
C ILE A 278 2.40 -37.05 7.96
N LEU A 279 3.23 -37.92 7.38
CA LEU A 279 3.27 -38.15 5.94
C LEU A 279 2.00 -38.83 5.43
N ARG A 280 1.44 -39.80 6.18
CA ARG A 280 0.13 -40.39 5.86
C ARG A 280 -0.96 -39.33 5.74
N ARG A 281 -1.00 -38.37 6.68
CA ARG A 281 -1.99 -37.29 6.67
C ARG A 281 -1.80 -36.37 5.47
N VAL A 282 -0.58 -35.92 5.23
CA VAL A 282 -0.24 -35.06 4.08
C VAL A 282 -0.54 -35.77 2.75
N LEU A 283 -0.09 -37.02 2.58
CA LEU A 283 -0.29 -37.81 1.36
C LEU A 283 -1.77 -38.11 1.11
N LYS A 284 -2.57 -38.36 2.16
CA LYS A 284 -4.02 -38.57 2.04
C LYS A 284 -4.74 -37.38 1.40
N LYS A 285 -4.24 -36.15 1.63
CA LYS A 285 -4.75 -34.91 1.01
C LYS A 285 -4.10 -34.59 -0.33
N THR A 286 -2.83 -34.94 -0.50
CA THR A 286 -2.05 -34.60 -1.69
C THR A 286 -2.35 -35.53 -2.87
N ILE A 287 -2.54 -36.83 -2.61
CA ILE A 287 -2.82 -37.84 -3.63
C ILE A 287 -4.34 -38.13 -3.65
N PRO A 288 -5.06 -37.76 -4.74
CA PRO A 288 -6.50 -38.00 -4.87
C PRO A 288 -6.86 -39.48 -4.67
N LYS A 289 -8.07 -39.77 -4.17
CA LYS A 289 -8.54 -41.15 -3.94
C LYS A 289 -8.48 -42.02 -5.21
N ILE A 290 -8.68 -41.41 -6.38
CA ILE A 290 -8.64 -42.06 -7.70
C ILE A 290 -7.23 -42.63 -8.01
N LYS A 291 -6.17 -42.08 -7.41
CA LYS A 291 -4.78 -42.50 -7.61
C LYS A 291 -4.21 -43.27 -6.41
N HIS A 292 -5.04 -43.94 -5.62
CA HIS A 292 -4.56 -44.59 -4.38
C HIS A 292 -3.55 -45.73 -4.60
N ASP A 293 -3.56 -46.34 -5.78
CA ASP A 293 -2.59 -47.36 -6.19
C ASP A 293 -1.35 -46.78 -6.89
N GLN A 294 -1.21 -45.45 -6.96
CA GLN A 294 0.01 -44.84 -7.48
C GLN A 294 1.17 -45.06 -6.51
N PHE A 295 2.17 -45.79 -6.97
CA PHE A 295 3.43 -46.02 -6.26
C PHE A 295 4.40 -44.87 -6.50
N PHE A 296 5.19 -44.55 -5.48
CA PHE A 296 6.30 -43.61 -5.52
C PHE A 296 7.54 -44.23 -4.88
N GLU A 297 8.70 -43.81 -5.36
CA GLU A 297 9.99 -44.25 -4.87
C GLU A 297 10.27 -43.66 -3.49
N VAL A 298 10.73 -44.53 -2.58
CA VAL A 298 11.10 -44.21 -1.20
C VAL A 298 12.54 -44.58 -0.87
N ASP A 299 13.15 -45.50 -1.63
CA ASP A 299 14.53 -45.93 -1.41
C ASP A 299 15.09 -46.64 -2.66
N ARG A 300 16.43 -46.76 -2.75
CA ARG A 300 17.12 -47.53 -3.79
C ARG A 300 18.32 -48.25 -3.20
N TYR A 301 18.70 -49.39 -3.75
CA TYR A 301 19.94 -50.06 -3.39
C TYR A 301 20.58 -50.73 -4.61
N LEU A 302 21.89 -50.99 -4.49
CA LEU A 302 22.68 -51.76 -5.44
C LEU A 302 22.91 -53.14 -4.83
N ASP A 303 22.74 -54.19 -5.61
CA ASP A 303 23.14 -55.53 -5.20
C ASP A 303 24.65 -55.77 -5.43
N ASP A 304 25.14 -56.94 -5.01
CA ASP A 304 26.56 -57.32 -5.15
C ASP A 304 27.00 -57.45 -6.62
N SER A 305 26.05 -57.51 -7.56
CA SER A 305 26.28 -57.57 -9.01
C SER A 305 26.24 -56.17 -9.65
N ALA A 306 26.11 -55.11 -8.84
CA ALA A 306 25.91 -53.72 -9.24
C ALA A 306 24.58 -53.46 -9.99
N ASP A 307 23.62 -54.38 -9.92
CA ASP A 307 22.26 -54.14 -10.42
C ASP A 307 21.50 -53.24 -9.44
N SER A 308 20.75 -52.26 -9.96
CA SER A 308 20.00 -51.33 -9.12
C SER A 308 18.53 -51.70 -8.99
N TYR A 309 18.05 -51.70 -7.75
CA TYR A 309 16.67 -51.98 -7.41
C TYR A 309 16.03 -50.79 -6.70
N VAL A 310 14.77 -50.52 -7.03
CA VAL A 310 13.99 -49.42 -6.46
C VAL A 310 12.90 -49.97 -5.56
N ILE A 311 12.76 -49.38 -4.37
CA ILE A 311 11.69 -49.68 -3.43
C ILE A 311 10.58 -48.66 -3.63
N LEU A 312 9.39 -49.17 -3.95
CA LEU A 312 8.22 -48.38 -4.28
C LEU A 312 7.15 -48.57 -3.21
N MET A 313 6.50 -47.47 -2.81
CA MET A 313 5.41 -47.47 -1.83
C MET A 313 4.24 -46.64 -2.32
N ASN A 314 3.00 -47.03 -2.00
CA ASN A 314 1.81 -46.22 -2.26
C ASN A 314 1.28 -45.54 -0.98
N ARG A 315 0.23 -44.72 -1.10
CA ARG A 315 -0.36 -44.01 0.05
C ARG A 315 -0.99 -44.90 1.12
N ASN A 316 -1.22 -46.17 0.83
CA ASN A 316 -1.73 -47.17 1.76
C ASN A 316 -0.59 -48.02 2.38
N GLU A 317 0.67 -47.65 2.10
CA GLU A 317 1.89 -48.35 2.54
C GLU A 317 2.04 -49.77 2.01
N LYS A 318 1.41 -50.08 0.88
CA LYS A 318 1.80 -51.28 0.12
C LYS A 318 3.15 -51.01 -0.50
N VAL A 319 4.09 -51.94 -0.34
CA VAL A 319 5.47 -51.81 -0.84
C VAL A 319 5.77 -52.91 -1.85
N LYS A 320 6.52 -52.58 -2.91
CA LYS A 320 7.05 -53.54 -3.88
C LYS A 320 8.48 -53.15 -4.28
N VAL A 321 9.21 -54.13 -4.80
CA VAL A 321 10.58 -53.95 -5.32
C VAL A 321 10.56 -54.16 -6.82
N GLU A 322 11.21 -53.28 -7.59
CA GLU A 322 11.35 -53.40 -9.04
C GLU A 322 12.83 -53.21 -9.45
N ASN A 323 13.24 -53.85 -10.54
CA ASN A 323 14.53 -53.56 -11.18
C ASN A 323 14.46 -52.16 -11.80
N GLN A 324 15.53 -51.37 -11.68
CA GLN A 324 15.58 -50.00 -12.20
C GLN A 324 15.60 -50.00 -13.74
N SER A 325 14.41 -50.10 -14.35
CA SER A 325 14.22 -50.03 -15.80
C SER A 325 13.48 -48.76 -16.27
N SER A 326 13.09 -47.87 -15.35
CA SER A 326 12.26 -46.69 -15.65
C SER A 326 12.78 -45.42 -14.94
N ASP A 327 13.32 -44.48 -15.72
CA ASP A 327 13.88 -43.20 -15.25
C ASP A 327 12.83 -42.14 -14.86
N ASN A 328 11.57 -42.53 -14.66
CA ASN A 328 10.45 -41.58 -14.55
C ASN A 328 9.43 -41.90 -13.44
N LEU A 329 9.91 -42.51 -12.35
CA LEU A 329 9.10 -42.81 -11.17
C LEU A 329 8.88 -41.54 -10.32
N PRO A 330 7.67 -41.33 -9.79
CA PRO A 330 7.43 -40.23 -8.86
C PRO A 330 8.14 -40.52 -7.52
N ILE A 331 8.72 -39.49 -6.90
CA ILE A 331 9.50 -39.60 -5.66
C ILE A 331 8.82 -38.74 -4.58
N LEU A 332 8.92 -39.17 -3.32
CA LEU A 332 8.46 -38.42 -2.15
C LEU A 332 9.52 -37.38 -1.71
N TYR A 333 9.10 -36.12 -1.61
CA TYR A 333 9.98 -34.98 -1.32
C TYR A 333 9.59 -34.22 -0.05
N LYS A 334 10.61 -33.66 0.61
CA LYS A 334 10.51 -32.60 1.61
C LYS A 334 11.17 -31.34 1.04
N GLU A 335 10.39 -30.29 0.89
CA GLU A 335 10.86 -28.97 0.43
C GLU A 335 10.73 -27.96 1.58
N ILE A 336 11.80 -27.20 1.83
CA ILE A 336 11.80 -26.11 2.81
C ILE A 336 11.65 -24.80 2.06
N VAL A 337 10.58 -24.07 2.35
CA VAL A 337 10.30 -22.78 1.71
C VAL A 337 11.12 -21.68 2.38
N ASN A 338 11.96 -20.95 1.62
CA ASN A 338 12.70 -19.78 2.10
C ASN A 338 12.09 -18.49 1.51
N LEU A 339 11.83 -17.47 2.34
CA LEU A 339 11.15 -16.22 1.94
C LEU A 339 12.09 -15.07 1.58
N GLU A 340 13.40 -15.28 1.49
CA GLU A 340 14.40 -14.22 1.22
C GLU A 340 14.08 -13.35 -0.01
N PHE A 341 13.31 -13.88 -0.98
CA PHE A 341 12.92 -13.16 -2.19
C PHE A 341 11.42 -12.79 -2.28
N ASN A 342 10.57 -13.30 -1.36
CA ASN A 342 9.11 -13.21 -1.45
C ASN A 342 8.47 -12.73 -0.13
N THR A 343 8.86 -11.53 0.31
CA THR A 343 8.32 -10.95 1.54
C THR A 343 6.83 -10.61 1.38
N VAL A 344 6.01 -11.04 2.34
CA VAL A 344 4.60 -10.64 2.42
C VAL A 344 4.51 -9.17 2.80
N GLN A 345 3.71 -8.39 2.08
CA GLN A 345 3.47 -6.97 2.38
C GLN A 345 1.97 -6.67 2.34
N LEU A 346 1.51 -5.87 3.31
CA LEU A 346 0.14 -5.38 3.42
C LEU A 346 0.12 -3.86 3.24
N ILE A 347 -0.61 -3.36 2.24
CA ILE A 347 -0.78 -1.93 2.00
C ILE A 347 -2.27 -1.60 2.11
N LEU A 348 -2.64 -0.82 3.12
CA LEU A 348 -4.00 -0.33 3.33
C LEU A 348 -4.08 1.15 2.94
N LYS A 349 -5.05 1.53 2.10
CA LYS A 349 -5.23 2.92 1.68
C LYS A 349 -6.67 3.22 1.23
N ILE A 350 -7.03 4.49 1.22
CA ILE A 350 -8.27 4.97 0.60
C ILE A 350 -7.97 5.18 -0.89
N ASP A 351 -8.80 4.60 -1.75
CA ASP A 351 -8.81 4.90 -3.17
C ASP A 351 -9.86 5.98 -3.44
N ILE A 352 -9.41 7.16 -3.85
CA ILE A 352 -10.26 8.35 -4.04
C ILE A 352 -11.19 8.17 -5.24
N GLU A 353 -10.72 7.53 -6.32
CA GLU A 353 -11.50 7.32 -7.55
C GLU A 353 -12.60 6.28 -7.33
N LEU A 354 -12.31 5.26 -6.52
CA LEU A 354 -13.27 4.21 -6.18
C LEU A 354 -14.12 4.53 -4.94
N ASP A 355 -13.79 5.58 -4.19
CA ASP A 355 -14.36 5.92 -2.87
C ASP A 355 -14.41 4.71 -1.91
N MET A 356 -13.30 3.97 -1.82
CA MET A 356 -13.22 2.72 -1.06
C MET A 356 -11.91 2.57 -0.29
N LEU A 357 -12.00 1.99 0.90
CA LEU A 357 -10.83 1.50 1.64
C LEU A 357 -10.38 0.17 1.02
N ILE A 358 -9.18 0.15 0.44
CA ILE A 358 -8.61 -1.02 -0.23
C ILE A 358 -7.37 -1.55 0.51
N LEU A 359 -7.30 -2.87 0.63
CA LEU A 359 -6.14 -3.60 1.13
C LEU A 359 -5.49 -4.33 -0.04
N ILE A 360 -4.19 -4.13 -0.20
CA ILE A 360 -3.38 -4.85 -1.17
C ILE A 360 -2.41 -5.76 -0.46
N VAL A 361 -2.31 -6.98 -0.99
CA VAL A 361 -1.56 -8.07 -0.41
C VAL A 361 -0.58 -8.57 -1.45
N TYR A 362 0.71 -8.44 -1.16
CA TYR A 362 1.77 -9.04 -1.95
C TYR A 362 2.15 -10.40 -1.38
N ASN A 363 2.47 -11.34 -2.28
CA ASN A 363 2.97 -12.67 -1.94
C ASN A 363 1.99 -13.44 -1.04
N ARG A 364 0.69 -13.33 -1.33
CA ARG A 364 -0.40 -13.91 -0.52
C ARG A 364 -0.25 -15.40 -0.29
N GLU A 365 0.33 -16.14 -1.24
CA GLU A 365 0.57 -17.57 -1.09
C GLU A 365 1.38 -17.92 0.15
N TYR A 366 2.27 -17.02 0.60
CA TYR A 366 3.12 -17.19 1.78
C TYR A 366 2.47 -16.71 3.09
N ILE A 367 1.19 -16.34 3.06
CA ILE A 367 0.39 -16.05 4.25
C ILE A 367 -0.11 -17.36 4.85
N TRP A 368 0.16 -17.55 6.13
CA TRP A 368 -0.31 -18.69 6.89
C TRP A 368 -1.83 -18.70 7.00
N ARG A 369 -2.46 -19.79 6.56
CA ARG A 369 -3.90 -20.04 6.74
C ARG A 369 -4.20 -21.54 6.86
N ILE A 370 -5.32 -21.83 7.52
CA ILE A 370 -5.91 -23.18 7.61
C ILE A 370 -7.24 -23.16 6.86
N GLY A 371 -7.44 -24.12 5.95
CA GLY A 371 -8.64 -24.20 5.13
C GLY A 371 -8.72 -23.09 4.07
N ASP A 372 -9.94 -22.68 3.73
CA ASP A 372 -10.22 -21.71 2.65
C ASP A 372 -10.25 -20.25 3.12
N HIS A 373 -9.81 -19.97 4.35
CA HIS A 373 -9.74 -18.61 4.88
C HIS A 373 -8.61 -17.80 4.24
N ASP A 374 -8.78 -16.48 4.13
CA ASP A 374 -7.79 -15.57 3.53
C ASP A 374 -6.49 -15.45 4.33
N GLY A 375 -6.48 -15.83 5.61
CA GLY A 375 -5.31 -15.68 6.50
C GLY A 375 -5.05 -14.24 6.98
N ILE A 376 -5.92 -13.30 6.60
CA ILE A 376 -5.83 -11.87 6.90
C ILE A 376 -6.99 -11.46 7.80
N LYS A 377 -6.71 -10.60 8.78
CA LYS A 377 -7.71 -9.98 9.65
C LYS A 377 -7.55 -8.47 9.65
N CYS A 378 -8.65 -7.76 9.43
CA CYS A 378 -8.67 -6.30 9.51
C CYS A 378 -9.44 -5.85 10.73
N PHE A 379 -9.00 -4.76 11.32
CA PHE A 379 -9.50 -4.21 12.57
C PHE A 379 -9.79 -2.73 12.44
N THR A 380 -10.67 -2.24 13.29
CA THR A 380 -10.96 -0.83 13.45
C THR A 380 -11.27 -0.46 14.89
N ASN A 381 -11.10 0.83 15.24
CA ASN A 381 -11.60 1.44 16.46
C ASN A 381 -12.75 2.45 16.20
N ALA A 382 -13.46 2.28 15.08
CA ALA A 382 -14.64 3.06 14.77
C ALA A 382 -15.82 2.76 15.73
N ASP A 383 -16.77 3.70 15.82
CA ASP A 383 -17.95 3.62 16.71
C ASP A 383 -17.56 3.57 18.21
N TYR A 384 -18.23 2.77 19.05
CA TYR A 384 -17.97 2.71 20.51
C TYR A 384 -16.91 1.67 20.92
N ASP A 385 -16.35 0.95 19.96
CA ASP A 385 -15.51 -0.22 20.21
C ASP A 385 -14.02 0.16 20.13
N LEU A 386 -13.25 -0.10 21.18
CA LEU A 386 -11.79 0.11 21.16
C LEU A 386 -11.08 -0.77 20.11
N LEU A 387 -11.66 -1.95 19.84
CA LEU A 387 -11.19 -2.89 18.85
C LEU A 387 -12.37 -3.68 18.29
N ARG A 388 -12.51 -3.67 16.96
CA ARG A 388 -13.55 -4.41 16.24
C ARG A 388 -12.97 -5.01 14.97
N GLU A 389 -13.32 -6.27 14.70
CA GLU A 389 -12.99 -6.94 13.44
C GLU A 389 -13.87 -6.39 12.30
N THR A 390 -13.26 -6.17 11.12
CA THR A 390 -13.97 -5.84 9.88
C THR A 390 -13.69 -6.88 8.79
N ASN A 391 -14.65 -7.03 7.88
CA ASN A 391 -14.60 -7.99 6.80
C ASN A 391 -13.86 -7.43 5.58
N ILE A 392 -13.22 -8.32 4.84
CA ILE A 392 -12.57 -8.02 3.56
C ILE A 392 -13.21 -8.83 2.44
N ASN A 393 -13.28 -8.25 1.25
CA ASN A 393 -13.83 -8.89 0.05
C ASN A 393 -12.80 -8.83 -1.07
N LEU A 394 -12.43 -9.96 -1.67
CA LEU A 394 -11.49 -10.00 -2.79
C LEU A 394 -12.11 -9.33 -4.02
N ILE A 395 -11.42 -8.33 -4.57
CA ILE A 395 -11.81 -7.62 -5.80
C ILE A 395 -11.09 -8.23 -7.00
N TRP A 396 -9.78 -8.47 -6.86
CA TRP A 396 -8.93 -8.91 -7.96
C TRP A 396 -7.71 -9.67 -7.45
N GLU A 397 -7.24 -10.63 -8.23
CA GLU A 397 -6.01 -11.41 -7.97
C GLU A 397 -5.35 -11.76 -9.30
N ASN A 398 -4.01 -11.70 -9.34
CA ASN A 398 -3.26 -12.09 -10.52
C ASN A 398 -3.14 -13.61 -10.66
N GLU A 399 -2.82 -14.10 -11.87
CA GLU A 399 -2.74 -15.55 -12.15
C GLU A 399 -1.74 -16.31 -11.26
N ASN A 400 -0.69 -15.61 -10.82
CA ASN A 400 0.36 -16.18 -9.98
C ASN A 400 0.08 -16.04 -8.46
N ASN A 401 -1.02 -15.41 -8.04
CA ASN A 401 -1.36 -15.11 -6.64
C ASN A 401 -0.27 -14.32 -5.87
N THR A 402 0.61 -13.62 -6.58
CA THR A 402 1.64 -12.75 -5.99
C THR A 402 1.07 -11.38 -5.64
N LYS A 403 -0.11 -11.02 -6.14
CA LYS A 403 -0.81 -9.78 -5.82
C LYS A 403 -2.32 -10.00 -5.75
N SER A 404 -2.92 -9.56 -4.65
CA SER A 404 -4.37 -9.61 -4.44
C SER A 404 -4.85 -8.26 -3.90
N ILE A 405 -6.02 -7.80 -4.36
CA ILE A 405 -6.65 -6.54 -3.97
C ILE A 405 -8.00 -6.85 -3.31
N TYR A 406 -8.21 -6.29 -2.12
CA TYR A 406 -9.39 -6.49 -1.30
C TYR A 406 -10.08 -5.15 -1.00
N LYS A 407 -11.41 -5.15 -0.95
CA LYS A 407 -12.22 -4.09 -0.33
C LYS A 407 -12.30 -4.36 1.16
N VAL A 408 -11.97 -3.38 1.99
CA VAL A 408 -12.17 -3.42 3.44
C VAL A 408 -13.48 -2.71 3.76
N ASN A 409 -14.38 -3.39 4.48
CA ASN A 409 -15.67 -2.80 4.81
C ASN A 409 -15.53 -1.72 5.90
N LEU A 410 -16.08 -0.54 5.62
CA LEU A 410 -16.18 0.54 6.61
C LEU A 410 -17.31 0.25 7.61
N VAL A 411 -17.07 0.61 8.87
CA VAL A 411 -17.95 0.37 10.00
C VAL A 411 -18.18 1.69 10.74
N GLY A 412 -19.43 1.96 11.12
CA GLY A 412 -19.79 3.15 11.90
C GLY A 412 -19.96 4.42 11.05
N LYS A 413 -20.51 5.46 11.69
CA LYS A 413 -20.78 6.80 11.12
C LYS A 413 -19.75 7.86 11.54
N ASP A 414 -18.72 7.47 12.29
CA ASP A 414 -17.68 8.38 12.77
C ASP A 414 -16.31 7.90 12.26
N PRO A 415 -15.36 8.82 12.00
CA PRO A 415 -14.01 8.48 11.56
C PRO A 415 -13.37 7.45 12.48
N GLY A 416 -12.79 6.38 11.98
CA GLY A 416 -12.06 5.38 12.76
C GLY A 416 -10.74 5.04 12.10
N GLU A 417 -9.78 4.57 12.88
CA GLU A 417 -8.54 3.98 12.34
C GLU A 417 -8.83 2.55 11.90
N TYR A 418 -8.33 2.18 10.72
CA TYR A 418 -8.38 0.84 10.16
C TYR A 418 -6.96 0.33 9.94
N TRP A 419 -6.74 -0.96 10.18
CA TRP A 419 -5.48 -1.64 9.87
C TRP A 419 -5.73 -3.14 9.67
N CYS A 420 -4.80 -3.83 9.01
CA CYS A 420 -4.90 -5.25 8.74
C CYS A 420 -3.63 -5.99 9.17
N GLU A 421 -3.80 -7.24 9.59
CA GLU A 421 -2.76 -8.09 10.15
C GLU A 421 -2.83 -9.49 9.53
N CYS A 422 -1.68 -10.12 9.30
CA CYS A 422 -1.57 -11.52 8.90
C CYS A 422 -0.27 -12.15 9.45
N HIS A 423 -0.16 -13.47 9.37
CA HIS A 423 1.05 -14.20 9.76
C HIS A 423 1.67 -14.87 8.55
N THR A 424 3.00 -14.85 8.42
CA THR A 424 3.70 -15.55 7.33
C THR A 424 3.87 -17.04 7.65
N ILE A 425 4.14 -17.86 6.64
CA ILE A 425 4.50 -19.27 6.84
C ILE A 425 5.91 -19.46 7.45
N GLN A 426 6.74 -18.42 7.53
CA GLN A 426 8.06 -18.51 8.14
C GLN A 426 7.96 -18.03 9.58
N ASN A 427 8.00 -18.97 10.53
CA ASN A 427 7.95 -18.70 11.97
C ASN A 427 6.74 -17.84 12.41
N PHE A 428 5.66 -17.78 11.62
CA PHE A 428 4.48 -16.97 11.92
C PHE A 428 4.80 -15.50 12.20
N GLN A 429 5.71 -14.92 11.41
CA GLN A 429 6.00 -13.50 11.55
C GLN A 429 4.73 -12.67 11.30
N LEU A 430 4.40 -11.79 12.24
CA LEU A 430 3.27 -10.87 12.14
C LEU A 430 3.60 -9.74 11.14
N VAL A 431 2.76 -9.56 10.13
CA VAL A 431 2.81 -8.45 9.17
C VAL A 431 1.60 -7.57 9.42
N ILE A 432 1.82 -6.25 9.50
CA ILE A 432 0.80 -5.25 9.85
C ILE A 432 0.82 -4.15 8.79
N SER A 433 -0.36 -3.72 8.33
CA SER A 433 -0.48 -2.55 7.45
C SER A 433 -0.30 -1.23 8.22
N SER A 434 -0.10 -0.14 7.49
CA SER A 434 -0.32 1.21 8.06
C SER A 434 -1.75 1.38 8.56
N ARG A 435 -1.93 2.31 9.51
CA ARG A 435 -3.25 2.73 10.00
C ARG A 435 -3.81 3.83 9.11
N VAL A 436 -5.08 3.70 8.73
CA VAL A 436 -5.78 4.65 7.85
C VAL A 436 -7.04 5.16 8.55
N VAL A 437 -7.23 6.48 8.62
CA VAL A 437 -8.43 7.08 9.22
C VAL A 437 -9.49 7.32 8.15
N THR A 438 -10.68 6.76 8.32
CA THR A 438 -11.81 6.93 7.38
C THR A 438 -13.15 6.62 8.05
N SER A 439 -14.25 6.97 7.39
CA SER A 439 -15.63 6.73 7.84
C SER A 439 -16.55 6.55 6.64
N LYS A 440 -17.68 5.87 6.87
CA LYS A 440 -18.71 5.70 5.83
C LYS A 440 -19.46 7.00 5.52
N GLU A 441 -19.75 7.76 6.58
CA GLU A 441 -20.42 9.06 6.54
C GLU A 441 -19.79 9.91 7.65
N THR A 442 -19.80 11.24 7.55
CA THR A 442 -19.36 12.14 8.63
C THR A 442 -20.50 13.07 9.03
N ARG A 443 -20.97 12.96 10.27
CA ARG A 443 -22.01 13.83 10.84
C ARG A 443 -21.43 14.74 11.92
N GLY A 444 -20.83 15.83 11.49
CA GLY A 444 -20.21 16.83 12.35
C GLY A 444 -18.69 16.77 12.31
N HIS A 445 -18.07 17.48 13.25
CA HIS A 445 -16.62 17.55 13.37
C HIS A 445 -16.16 16.84 14.64
N THR A 446 -15.10 16.05 14.53
CA THR A 446 -14.58 15.25 15.64
C THR A 446 -13.46 15.98 16.40
N PHE A 447 -13.64 16.09 17.71
CA PHE A 447 -12.70 16.71 18.64
C PHE A 447 -12.17 15.67 19.63
N SER A 448 -10.87 15.69 19.90
CA SER A 448 -10.23 14.90 20.93
C SER A 448 -10.21 15.66 22.25
N VAL A 449 -10.72 15.04 23.30
CA VAL A 449 -10.92 15.66 24.61
C VAL A 449 -10.30 14.78 25.68
N LYS A 450 -9.50 15.40 26.56
CA LYS A 450 -9.03 14.76 27.78
C LYS A 450 -10.05 14.95 28.88
N LEU A 451 -10.72 13.87 29.29
CA LEU A 451 -11.68 13.86 30.38
C LEU A 451 -11.18 13.10 31.58
N ASN A 452 -11.52 13.61 32.75
CA ASN A 452 -11.35 12.91 34.00
C ASN A 452 -12.73 12.53 34.53
N MET A 453 -12.95 11.24 34.74
CA MET A 453 -14.25 10.72 35.15
C MET A 453 -14.16 10.07 36.53
N THR A 454 -15.11 10.39 37.39
CA THR A 454 -15.29 9.70 38.66
C THR A 454 -15.93 8.34 38.43
N CYS A 455 -15.48 7.35 39.21
CA CYS A 455 -15.97 5.99 39.07
C CYS A 455 -17.42 5.88 39.55
N MET A 456 -18.33 5.57 38.63
CA MET A 456 -19.73 5.32 38.94
C MET A 456 -19.89 3.94 39.61
N ARG A 457 -20.36 3.94 40.87
CA ARG A 457 -20.73 2.73 41.60
C ARG A 457 -22.23 2.48 41.44
N HIS A 458 -22.60 1.56 40.56
CA HIS A 458 -23.95 0.99 40.57
C HIS A 458 -23.99 -0.26 41.46
N SER A 459 -25.15 -0.55 42.04
CA SER A 459 -25.39 -1.61 43.04
C SER A 459 -25.00 -3.05 42.63
N LYS A 460 -24.52 -3.26 41.40
CA LYS A 460 -24.00 -4.55 40.90
C LYS A 460 -22.64 -4.47 40.17
N PHE A 461 -22.12 -3.29 39.82
CA PHE A 461 -20.86 -3.13 39.07
C PHE A 461 -20.18 -1.77 39.36
N ASP A 462 -18.86 -1.78 39.54
CA ASP A 462 -18.02 -0.58 39.55
C ASP A 462 -17.39 -0.41 38.15
N LEU A 463 -17.78 0.65 37.44
CA LEU A 463 -17.42 0.92 36.04
C LEU A 463 -15.92 1.18 35.84
N CYS A 464 -15.18 1.57 36.88
CA CYS A 464 -13.72 1.70 36.82
C CYS A 464 -12.97 0.43 37.18
N SER A 465 -13.64 -0.50 37.86
CA SER A 465 -12.99 -1.75 38.26
C SER A 465 -12.79 -2.67 37.05
N ASN A 466 -13.75 -2.72 36.11
CA ASN A 466 -13.75 -3.69 35.02
C ASN A 466 -13.82 -3.04 33.62
N ILE A 467 -12.66 -2.93 32.95
CA ILE A 467 -12.49 -2.37 31.59
C ILE A 467 -12.87 -3.42 30.55
N MET A 468 -14.15 -3.77 30.52
CA MET A 468 -14.73 -4.55 29.44
C MET A 468 -15.14 -3.66 28.30
N GLN A 469 -15.04 -4.15 27.07
CA GLN A 469 -15.57 -3.44 25.89
C GLN A 469 -17.06 -3.06 26.06
N LYS A 470 -17.85 -3.96 26.65
CA LYS A 470 -19.26 -3.70 26.99
C LYS A 470 -19.44 -2.56 28.01
N ASN A 471 -18.54 -2.45 28.99
CA ASN A 471 -18.57 -1.40 30.00
C ASN A 471 -18.10 -0.07 29.40
N ILE A 472 -17.03 -0.05 28.62
CA ILE A 472 -16.56 1.11 27.86
C ILE A 472 -17.69 1.69 26.98
N LYS A 473 -18.40 0.83 26.26
CA LYS A 473 -19.56 1.23 25.45
C LYS A 473 -20.69 1.83 26.29
N ARG A 474 -20.95 1.28 27.48
CA ARG A 474 -21.95 1.84 28.41
C ARG A 474 -21.53 3.20 28.96
N ILE A 475 -20.25 3.34 29.33
CA ILE A 475 -19.66 4.61 29.82
C ILE A 475 -19.79 5.68 28.73
N ALA A 476 -19.30 5.39 27.52
CA ALA A 476 -19.36 6.32 26.39
C ALA A 476 -20.79 6.78 26.09
N LYS A 477 -21.77 5.86 26.14
CA LYS A 477 -23.19 6.19 25.94
C LYS A 477 -23.77 7.04 27.07
N HIS A 478 -23.47 6.71 28.32
CA HIS A 478 -23.89 7.51 29.47
C HIS A 478 -23.34 8.95 29.37
N ASP A 479 -22.05 9.10 29.05
CA ASP A 479 -21.44 10.42 28.92
C ASP A 479 -21.99 11.19 27.72
N HIS A 480 -22.27 10.50 26.62
CA HIS A 480 -22.95 11.10 25.49
C HIS A 480 -24.29 11.70 25.92
N GLU A 481 -25.11 10.95 26.67
CA GLU A 481 -26.41 11.41 27.16
C GLU A 481 -26.29 12.60 28.13
N GLU A 482 -25.37 12.54 29.09
CA GLU A 482 -25.14 13.62 30.05
C GLU A 482 -24.60 14.90 29.39
N LEU A 483 -23.59 14.77 28.53
CA LEU A 483 -23.06 15.89 27.76
C LEU A 483 -24.12 16.50 26.85
N ARG A 484 -24.99 15.68 26.26
CA ARG A 484 -26.10 16.15 25.40
C ARG A 484 -27.20 16.86 26.18
N LYS A 485 -27.47 16.46 27.44
CA LYS A 485 -28.39 17.22 28.32
C LYS A 485 -27.81 18.58 28.68
N LEU A 486 -26.53 18.61 29.07
CA LEU A 486 -25.83 19.85 29.42
C LEU A 486 -25.64 20.78 28.21
N SER A 487 -25.37 20.23 27.01
CA SER A 487 -25.17 21.03 25.80
C SER A 487 -26.42 21.85 25.47
N LYS A 488 -27.62 21.26 25.60
CA LYS A 488 -28.91 21.96 25.39
C LYS A 488 -29.10 23.14 26.34
N ALA A 489 -28.58 23.06 27.57
CA ALA A 489 -28.66 24.16 28.55
C ALA A 489 -27.66 25.30 28.23
N ILE A 490 -26.50 24.98 27.65
CA ILE A 490 -25.45 25.96 27.33
C ILE A 490 -25.73 26.68 26.02
N SER A 491 -26.11 25.93 24.99
CA SER A 491 -26.47 26.50 23.71
C SER A 491 -27.38 25.52 22.95
N PRO A 492 -28.62 25.91 22.62
CA PRO A 492 -29.50 25.08 21.81
C PRO A 492 -28.94 24.85 20.40
N GLN A 493 -27.96 25.65 19.96
CA GLN A 493 -27.31 25.50 18.66
C GLN A 493 -26.25 24.39 18.63
N LEU A 494 -25.73 23.92 19.78
CA LEU A 494 -24.68 22.88 19.80
C LEU A 494 -25.33 21.49 19.79
N ILE A 495 -25.08 20.73 18.72
CA ILE A 495 -25.54 19.35 18.58
C ILE A 495 -24.35 18.41 18.80
N LEU A 496 -24.52 17.48 19.73
CA LEU A 496 -23.59 16.38 19.94
C LEU A 496 -24.14 15.14 19.25
N HIS A 497 -23.40 14.64 18.27
CA HIS A 497 -23.76 13.45 17.48
C HIS A 497 -23.29 12.17 18.15
N ASN A 498 -22.03 12.18 18.63
CA ASN A 498 -21.46 11.02 19.29
C ASN A 498 -20.39 11.40 20.32
N THR A 499 -20.22 10.55 21.33
CA THR A 499 -19.12 10.58 22.29
C THR A 499 -18.57 9.16 22.43
N ARG A 500 -17.28 8.96 22.19
CA ARG A 500 -16.64 7.65 22.29
C ARG A 500 -15.28 7.73 22.97
N ILE A 501 -14.88 6.63 23.60
CA ILE A 501 -13.57 6.50 24.24
C ILE A 501 -12.56 5.98 23.21
N MET A 502 -11.44 6.69 23.05
CA MET A 502 -10.37 6.27 22.14
C MET A 502 -9.24 5.53 22.86
N THR A 503 -8.85 6.04 24.03
CA THR A 503 -7.86 5.37 24.88
C THR A 503 -8.05 5.79 26.33
N ILE A 504 -7.60 4.93 27.22
CA ILE A 504 -7.53 5.18 28.64
C ILE A 504 -6.08 5.57 28.95
N GLU A 505 -5.87 6.75 29.52
CA GLU A 505 -4.53 7.25 29.87
C GLU A 505 -4.10 6.74 31.25
N MET A 506 -5.02 6.75 32.22
CA MET A 506 -4.71 6.36 33.58
C MET A 506 -5.95 5.84 34.31
N LEU A 507 -5.76 4.79 35.09
CA LEU A 507 -6.76 4.17 35.96
C LEU A 507 -6.34 4.39 37.42
N ALA A 508 -7.19 5.06 38.20
CA ALA A 508 -7.05 5.19 39.64
C ALA A 508 -8.27 4.58 40.34
N SER A 509 -8.16 4.33 41.65
CA SER A 509 -9.22 3.67 42.44
C SER A 509 -10.54 4.45 42.51
N ASN A 510 -10.52 5.75 42.23
CA ASN A 510 -11.67 6.65 42.34
C ASN A 510 -11.93 7.51 41.09
N TYR A 511 -11.01 7.53 40.12
CA TYR A 511 -11.20 8.20 38.85
C TYR A 511 -10.44 7.52 37.72
N THR A 512 -10.87 7.77 36.48
CA THR A 512 -10.17 7.32 35.27
C THR A 512 -10.01 8.51 34.31
N ILE A 513 -8.82 8.62 33.70
CA ILE A 513 -8.53 9.63 32.69
C ILE A 513 -8.66 8.99 31.31
N TYR A 514 -9.54 9.54 30.50
CA TYR A 514 -9.83 9.10 29.15
C TYR A 514 -9.45 10.16 28.12
N TRP A 515 -9.00 9.69 26.97
CA TRP A 515 -9.10 10.46 25.74
C TRP A 515 -10.34 10.01 24.99
N ILE A 516 -11.25 10.95 24.80
CA ILE A 516 -12.51 10.71 24.12
C ILE A 516 -12.57 11.50 22.83
N HIS A 517 -13.28 10.98 21.85
CA HIS A 517 -13.70 11.74 20.68
C HIS A 517 -15.15 12.19 20.86
N ILE A 518 -15.39 13.48 20.69
CA ILE A 518 -16.73 14.07 20.64
C ILE A 518 -16.95 14.55 19.21
N THR A 519 -17.97 14.02 18.55
CA THR A 519 -18.43 14.50 17.25
C THR A 519 -19.57 15.49 17.46
N ALA A 520 -19.41 16.72 16.97
CA ALA A 520 -20.35 17.80 17.20
C ALA A 520 -20.52 18.72 15.99
N SER A 521 -21.70 19.33 15.85
CA SER A 521 -22.04 20.32 14.82
C SER A 521 -22.83 21.49 15.41
N LEU A 522 -23.12 22.49 14.57
CA LEU A 522 -24.13 23.50 14.86
C LEU A 522 -25.47 23.11 14.20
N MET A 523 -26.56 23.37 14.89
CA MET A 523 -27.93 23.24 14.35
C MET A 523 -28.06 24.06 13.05
N ASN A 524 -28.62 23.44 12.00
CA ASN A 524 -28.76 24.00 10.65
C ASN A 524 -27.44 24.28 9.92
N SER A 525 -26.31 23.69 10.35
CA SER A 525 -25.11 23.67 9.51
C SER A 525 -25.28 22.63 8.40
N ALA A 526 -24.65 22.83 7.23
CA ALA A 526 -24.71 21.89 6.10
C ALA A 526 -24.30 20.45 6.46
N VAL A 527 -23.59 20.28 7.59
CA VAL A 527 -23.09 19.01 8.12
C VAL A 527 -24.14 18.28 8.98
N ASP A 528 -25.22 18.97 9.40
CA ASP A 528 -26.32 18.42 10.22
C ASP A 528 -27.46 17.81 9.36
N ASN A 529 -27.61 18.27 8.11
CA ASN A 529 -28.73 17.91 7.22
C ASN A 529 -28.48 16.65 6.36
N SER A 530 -27.51 15.80 6.70
CA SER A 530 -27.13 14.64 5.87
C SER A 530 -28.11 13.45 5.91
N GLU A 531 -29.37 13.65 6.35
CA GLU A 531 -30.43 12.64 6.33
C GLU A 531 -31.60 12.99 5.40
N GLU A 532 -31.61 14.15 4.75
CA GLU A 532 -32.58 14.44 3.70
C GLU A 532 -31.95 14.27 2.33
N ASP A 533 -32.59 13.42 1.53
CA ASP A 533 -32.30 13.22 0.12
C ASP A 533 -32.08 14.56 -0.58
N SER A 534 -31.06 14.55 -1.44
CA SER A 534 -30.75 15.57 -2.43
C SER A 534 -32.01 16.24 -2.98
N SER A 535 -32.34 17.42 -2.48
CA SER A 535 -33.29 18.33 -3.11
C SER A 535 -32.65 19.72 -3.18
N GLU A 536 -32.24 20.03 -4.40
CA GLU A 536 -32.29 21.37 -5.00
C GLU A 536 -31.71 22.57 -4.21
N GLU A 537 -30.40 22.56 -3.96
CA GLU A 537 -29.60 23.79 -4.01
C GLU A 537 -28.31 23.54 -4.82
N ARG A 538 -28.50 23.20 -6.10
CA ARG A 538 -27.49 23.40 -7.14
C ARG A 538 -27.57 24.88 -7.54
N ASP A 539 -26.72 25.71 -6.95
CA ASP A 539 -26.00 26.78 -7.65
C ASP A 539 -25.13 27.63 -6.70
N SER A 540 -24.01 28.12 -7.25
CA SER A 540 -23.20 29.28 -6.81
C SER A 540 -22.03 29.09 -5.79
N LEU A 541 -20.81 29.26 -6.33
CA LEU A 541 -19.70 30.13 -5.90
C LEU A 541 -19.03 30.07 -4.49
N GLU A 542 -19.53 29.42 -3.45
CA GLU A 542 -19.02 29.69 -2.09
C GLU A 542 -18.06 28.66 -1.45
N ASN A 543 -16.96 28.17 -2.08
CA ASN A 543 -16.10 27.19 -1.35
C ASN A 543 -15.11 27.79 -0.34
N GLU A 544 -14.59 29.00 -0.56
CA GLU A 544 -13.66 29.65 0.40
C GLU A 544 -14.41 30.37 1.53
N GLN A 545 -15.60 30.92 1.21
CA GLN A 545 -16.60 31.26 2.21
C GLN A 545 -17.03 30.00 2.95
N ARG A 546 -17.28 28.85 2.31
CA ARG A 546 -17.52 27.58 3.03
C ARG A 546 -16.31 27.13 3.85
N ILE A 547 -15.05 27.27 3.45
CA ILE A 547 -13.88 26.88 4.28
C ILE A 547 -13.66 27.85 5.44
N ARG A 548 -13.81 29.17 5.24
CA ARG A 548 -13.77 30.17 6.32
C ARG A 548 -14.99 30.05 7.23
N HIS A 549 -16.16 29.74 6.67
CA HIS A 549 -17.40 29.48 7.40
C HIS A 549 -17.30 28.17 8.16
N ASP A 550 -16.79 27.09 7.57
CA ASP A 550 -16.52 25.79 8.20
C ASP A 550 -15.47 25.94 9.30
N THR A 551 -14.39 26.68 9.07
CA THR A 551 -13.40 27.01 10.11
C THR A 551 -14.03 27.82 11.24
N SER A 552 -14.84 28.83 10.93
CA SER A 552 -15.56 29.65 11.91
C SER A 552 -16.60 28.84 12.69
N VAL A 553 -17.32 27.93 12.01
CA VAL A 553 -18.30 26.99 12.57
C VAL A 553 -17.58 26.02 13.50
N ARG A 554 -16.51 25.36 13.04
CA ARG A 554 -15.65 24.48 13.85
C ARG A 554 -15.07 25.19 15.06
N MET A 555 -14.60 26.43 14.90
CA MET A 555 -14.10 27.26 16.00
C MET A 555 -15.21 27.64 16.99
N LYS A 556 -16.42 27.91 16.51
CA LYS A 556 -17.59 28.16 17.37
C LYS A 556 -17.99 26.90 18.12
N VAL A 557 -18.04 25.73 17.46
CA VAL A 557 -18.27 24.42 18.10
C VAL A 557 -17.19 24.15 19.15
N TRP A 558 -15.91 24.35 18.82
CA TRP A 558 -14.79 24.18 19.74
C TRP A 558 -14.92 25.06 20.99
N ARG A 559 -15.25 26.35 20.83
CA ARG A 559 -15.49 27.27 21.97
C ARG A 559 -16.69 26.84 22.82
N LEU A 560 -17.77 26.38 22.19
CA LEU A 560 -18.95 25.89 22.92
C LEU A 560 -18.64 24.58 23.67
N LEU A 561 -17.88 23.67 23.05
CA LEU A 561 -17.40 22.46 23.70
C LEU A 561 -16.48 22.78 24.87
N GLN A 562 -15.57 23.75 24.76
CA GLN A 562 -14.75 24.19 25.89
C GLN A 562 -15.61 24.68 27.05
N LYS A 563 -16.62 25.51 26.79
CA LYS A 563 -17.57 25.97 27.82
C LYS A 563 -18.33 24.80 28.46
N LEU A 564 -18.82 23.87 27.66
CA LEU A 564 -19.50 22.65 28.13
C LEU A 564 -18.62 21.84 29.06
N LEU A 565 -17.37 21.62 28.66
CA LEU A 565 -16.47 20.75 29.37
C LEU A 565 -15.87 21.39 30.63
N LEU A 566 -15.84 22.72 30.71
CA LEU A 566 -15.54 23.44 31.95
C LEU A 566 -16.64 23.23 33.01
N ILE A 567 -17.91 23.12 32.59
CA ILE A 567 -19.03 22.84 33.50
C ILE A 567 -19.06 21.35 33.88
N TYR A 568 -18.76 20.46 32.93
CA TYR A 568 -18.76 19.03 33.19
C TYR A 568 -17.57 18.57 34.08
N ASN A 569 -16.42 19.24 33.99
CA ASN A 569 -15.18 18.86 34.68
C ASN A 569 -14.59 20.04 35.51
N VAL A 570 -15.38 20.52 36.48
CA VAL A 570 -15.21 21.79 37.21
C VAL A 570 -13.84 21.97 37.89
N ASP A 571 -13.15 20.88 38.26
CA ASP A 571 -11.93 20.95 39.09
C ASP A 571 -10.61 20.73 38.33
N ARG A 572 -10.61 20.59 36.99
CA ARG A 572 -9.40 20.15 36.25
C ARG A 572 -9.22 20.84 34.90
N LYS A 573 -7.96 20.88 34.42
CA LYS A 573 -7.62 21.41 33.10
C LYS A 573 -8.21 20.52 32.00
N THR A 574 -9.33 20.92 31.43
CA THR A 574 -9.91 20.26 30.26
C THR A 574 -9.19 20.71 28.99
N LEU A 575 -8.72 19.75 28.21
CA LEU A 575 -8.03 19.97 26.95
C LEU A 575 -8.92 19.51 25.80
N VAL A 576 -9.22 20.42 24.87
CA VAL A 576 -10.04 20.16 23.67
C VAL A 576 -9.20 20.47 22.45
N ARG A 577 -8.99 19.48 21.59
CA ARG A 577 -8.22 19.60 20.35
C ARG A 577 -9.04 19.11 19.18
N SER A 578 -8.84 19.69 18.00
CA SER A 578 -9.38 19.09 16.78
C SER A 578 -8.61 17.81 16.46
N THR A 579 -9.30 16.79 15.94
CA THR A 579 -8.64 15.57 15.46
C THR A 579 -7.99 15.74 14.09
N GLU A 580 -8.11 16.91 13.45
CA GLU A 580 -7.66 17.14 12.06
C GLU A 580 -6.68 18.31 11.95
N TYR A 581 -6.89 19.41 12.70
CA TYR A 581 -6.16 20.66 12.48
C TYR A 581 -5.69 21.33 13.77
N CYS A 582 -4.63 22.13 13.66
CA CYS A 582 -4.32 23.16 14.62
C CYS A 582 -5.12 24.43 14.29
N PHE A 583 -5.92 24.89 15.25
CA PHE A 583 -6.70 26.10 15.10
C PHE A 583 -5.83 27.37 15.08
N PRO A 584 -6.31 28.47 14.48
CA PRO A 584 -5.59 29.73 14.51
C PRO A 584 -5.25 30.18 15.94
N GLU A 585 -3.99 30.57 16.16
CA GLU A 585 -3.48 31.01 17.47
C GLU A 585 -2.90 32.41 17.38
N LEU A 586 -3.27 33.27 18.35
CA LEU A 586 -2.76 34.63 18.50
C LEU A 586 -1.40 34.60 19.19
N VAL A 587 -0.43 35.30 18.62
CA VAL A 587 0.89 35.50 19.22
C VAL A 587 1.12 37.00 19.41
N ASN A 588 1.25 37.41 20.67
CA ASN A 588 1.69 38.76 21.00
C ASN A 588 3.21 38.82 20.97
N THR A 589 3.73 39.77 20.21
CA THR A 589 5.13 40.19 20.31
C THR A 589 5.24 41.38 21.25
N ASN A 590 6.44 41.64 21.77
CA ASN A 590 6.70 42.78 22.66
C ASN A 590 6.53 44.16 21.96
N SER A 591 6.18 44.19 20.67
CA SER A 591 6.13 45.38 19.80
C SER A 591 4.71 45.81 19.40
N ASP A 592 3.67 45.48 20.19
CA ASP A 592 2.24 45.75 19.93
C ASP A 592 1.67 45.16 18.62
N GLU A 593 2.47 44.45 17.82
CA GLU A 593 2.01 43.71 16.63
C GLU A 593 1.45 42.33 17.03
N ILE A 594 0.17 42.12 16.69
CA ILE A 594 -0.55 40.87 16.89
C ILE A 594 -0.41 40.02 15.63
N PHE A 595 0.21 38.85 15.77
CA PHE A 595 0.33 37.87 14.69
C PHE A 595 -0.68 36.73 14.89
N VAL A 596 -1.23 36.20 13.80
CA VAL A 596 -2.13 35.03 13.84
C VAL A 596 -1.52 33.91 13.00
N TRP A 597 -1.36 32.73 13.59
CA TRP A 597 -1.05 31.53 12.83
C TRP A 597 -2.26 31.10 12.02
N ASN A 598 -2.09 30.85 10.73
CA ASN A 598 -3.15 30.28 9.92
C ASN A 598 -3.43 28.83 10.36
N GLN A 599 -4.66 28.36 10.16
CA GLN A 599 -5.00 26.95 10.41
C GLN A 599 -4.09 26.03 9.58
N ALA A 600 -3.60 24.95 10.19
CA ALA A 600 -2.88 23.88 9.48
C ALA A 600 -3.44 22.50 9.83
N LEU A 601 -3.45 21.61 8.85
CA LEU A 601 -3.66 20.17 9.08
C LEU A 601 -2.57 19.60 9.97
N ARG A 602 -2.92 18.57 10.74
CA ARG A 602 -1.96 17.78 11.49
C ARG A 602 -0.85 17.25 10.57
N GLY A 603 0.40 17.50 10.95
CA GLY A 603 1.60 17.17 10.18
C GLY A 603 2.12 18.30 9.30
N GLN A 604 1.28 19.28 8.95
CA GLN A 604 1.65 20.39 8.05
C GLN A 604 2.28 21.58 8.77
N MET A 605 2.97 22.42 8.01
CA MET A 605 3.48 23.72 8.42
C MET A 605 2.48 24.82 8.06
N ALA A 606 2.20 25.76 8.96
CA ALA A 606 1.47 27.00 8.64
C ALA A 606 2.39 28.21 8.61
N THR A 607 1.98 29.22 7.84
CA THR A 607 2.52 30.58 7.87
C THR A 607 1.64 31.49 8.73
N LEU A 608 2.13 32.70 9.00
CA LEU A 608 1.35 33.78 9.59
C LEU A 608 0.33 34.37 8.60
N SER A 609 -0.75 34.95 9.15
CA SER A 609 -1.78 35.71 8.41
C SER A 609 -1.31 37.08 7.94
N THR A 610 -0.17 37.56 8.42
CA THR A 610 0.52 38.76 7.95
C THR A 610 1.89 38.37 7.41
N LEU A 611 2.33 39.06 6.34
CA LEU A 611 3.59 38.75 5.69
C LEU A 611 4.77 38.99 6.65
N CYS A 612 5.39 37.90 7.09
CA CYS A 612 6.58 37.92 7.94
C CYS A 612 7.62 36.96 7.37
N LEU A 613 8.79 37.50 6.99
CA LEU A 613 9.89 36.71 6.44
C LEU A 613 11.03 36.57 7.45
N GLN A 614 11.61 35.37 7.45
CA GLN A 614 12.87 35.01 8.10
C GLN A 614 14.08 35.53 7.30
N ASN A 615 15.27 35.48 7.90
CA ASN A 615 16.53 35.97 7.31
C ASN A 615 16.94 35.24 6.02
N ASN A 616 16.52 33.99 5.88
CA ASN A 616 16.75 33.16 4.69
C ASN A 616 15.77 33.47 3.54
N GLY A 617 14.86 34.42 3.71
CA GLY A 617 13.84 34.79 2.73
C GLY A 617 12.62 33.87 2.70
N MET A 618 12.44 32.99 3.69
CA MET A 618 11.24 32.16 3.84
C MET A 618 10.16 32.84 4.70
N PRO A 619 8.87 32.55 4.46
CA PRO A 619 7.83 32.89 5.42
C PRO A 619 8.12 32.24 6.78
N LEU A 620 7.82 32.94 7.87
CA LEU A 620 7.90 32.36 9.21
C LEU A 620 6.84 31.26 9.34
N THR A 621 7.26 30.08 9.79
CA THR A 621 6.38 28.89 9.85
C THR A 621 6.43 28.15 11.17
N ARG A 622 5.35 27.40 11.45
CA ARG A 622 5.21 26.56 12.64
C ARG A 622 4.54 25.23 12.28
N LYS A 623 5.00 24.12 12.86
CA LYS A 623 4.44 22.80 12.57
C LYS A 623 3.21 22.51 13.43
N CYS A 624 2.19 21.93 12.82
CA CYS A 624 1.06 21.33 13.52
C CYS A 624 1.37 19.87 13.84
N LEU A 625 1.48 19.53 15.13
CA LEU A 625 1.81 18.20 15.64
C LEU A 625 0.57 17.47 16.16
N GLY A 626 0.72 16.19 16.52
CA GLY A 626 -0.33 15.37 17.14
C GLY A 626 -0.59 14.05 16.42
N ASN A 627 -1.65 13.36 16.82
CA ASN A 627 -2.17 12.16 16.14
C ASN A 627 -3.70 12.14 16.16
N PHE A 628 -4.33 11.08 15.65
CA PHE A 628 -5.80 10.98 15.62
C PHE A 628 -6.38 10.91 17.02
N THR A 629 -5.81 10.07 17.89
CA THR A 629 -6.25 9.83 19.26
C THR A 629 -6.22 11.06 20.17
N TYR A 630 -5.11 11.83 20.19
CA TYR A 630 -4.88 12.94 21.12
C TYR A 630 -5.18 14.32 20.53
N GLY A 631 -5.56 14.36 19.25
CA GLY A 631 -5.79 15.59 18.51
C GLY A 631 -4.52 16.37 18.18
N ALA A 632 -4.71 17.44 17.41
CA ALA A 632 -3.67 18.29 16.87
C ALA A 632 -3.33 19.47 17.80
N TYR A 633 -2.06 19.88 17.82
CA TYR A 633 -1.56 21.02 18.59
C TYR A 633 -0.32 21.64 17.94
N TRP A 634 -0.10 22.94 18.14
CA TRP A 634 1.06 23.63 17.59
C TRP A 634 2.37 23.26 18.28
N GLU A 635 3.46 23.17 17.51
CA GLU A 635 4.83 23.05 18.00
C GLU A 635 5.20 24.18 18.97
N GLU A 636 6.04 23.93 19.98
CA GLU A 636 6.48 24.98 20.91
C GLU A 636 7.45 25.98 20.27
N LEU A 637 7.22 27.28 20.50
CA LEU A 637 8.10 28.35 20.02
C LEU A 637 9.32 28.49 20.94
N LYS A 638 10.51 28.17 20.44
CA LYS A 638 11.79 28.28 21.19
C LYS A 638 12.37 29.70 21.19
N GLU A 639 12.04 30.52 20.19
CA GLU A 639 12.58 31.86 19.98
C GLU A 639 11.46 32.89 19.76
N LYS A 640 11.77 34.18 20.00
CA LYS A 640 10.84 35.28 19.72
C LYS A 640 10.69 35.50 18.21
N VAL A 641 9.47 35.82 17.78
CA VAL A 641 9.15 36.14 16.38
C VAL A 641 9.83 37.46 15.97
N LEU A 642 10.70 37.41 14.95
CA LEU A 642 11.39 38.57 14.36
C LEU A 642 11.16 38.60 12.84
N CYS A 643 10.46 39.63 12.34
CA CYS A 643 10.16 39.79 10.91
C CYS A 643 11.12 40.76 10.22
N GLN A 644 11.76 40.35 9.12
CA GLN A 644 12.81 41.15 8.45
C GLN A 644 12.38 41.87 7.15
N CYS A 645 11.11 41.79 6.77
CA CYS A 645 10.65 42.28 5.46
C CYS A 645 10.37 43.79 5.43
N LYS A 646 11.42 44.62 5.60
CA LYS A 646 11.33 46.09 5.61
C LYS A 646 11.88 46.80 4.36
N ASN A 647 12.51 46.09 3.42
CA ASN A 647 13.24 46.67 2.27
C ASN A 647 12.64 46.35 0.88
N GLU A 648 13.12 47.04 -0.18
CA GLU A 648 12.74 46.86 -1.60
C GLU A 648 12.88 45.40 -2.12
N LYS A 649 13.77 44.61 -1.52
CA LYS A 649 13.97 43.18 -1.87
C LYS A 649 12.72 42.31 -1.68
N CYS A 650 11.74 42.77 -0.89
CA CYS A 650 10.48 42.08 -0.65
C CYS A 650 9.34 42.48 -1.60
N GLN A 651 9.55 43.41 -2.54
CA GLN A 651 8.44 43.96 -3.35
C GLN A 651 7.71 42.86 -4.14
N ILE A 652 8.44 41.94 -4.78
CA ILE A 652 7.86 40.80 -5.51
C ILE A 652 7.02 39.95 -4.56
N THR A 653 7.57 39.59 -3.40
CA THR A 653 6.88 38.79 -2.38
C THR A 653 5.60 39.47 -1.90
N LYS A 654 5.62 40.80 -1.71
CA LYS A 654 4.43 41.59 -1.34
C LYS A 654 3.36 41.54 -2.42
N THR A 655 3.73 41.68 -3.70
CA THR A 655 2.81 41.57 -4.83
C THR A 655 2.19 40.17 -4.93
N LEU A 656 3.01 39.12 -4.82
CA LEU A 656 2.52 37.74 -4.84
C LEU A 656 1.62 37.44 -3.64
N TYR A 657 1.99 37.92 -2.46
CA TYR A 657 1.17 37.80 -1.26
C TYR A 657 -0.19 38.51 -1.40
N SER A 658 -0.20 39.72 -1.97
CA SER A 658 -1.46 40.42 -2.25
C SER A 658 -2.30 39.71 -3.31
N LEU A 659 -1.67 39.15 -4.35
CA LEU A 659 -2.35 38.42 -5.40
C LEU A 659 -3.04 37.16 -4.85
N GLN A 660 -2.32 36.38 -4.03
CA GLN A 660 -2.87 35.19 -3.37
C GLN A 660 -4.09 35.54 -2.50
N ASN A 661 -4.05 36.64 -1.77
CA ASN A 661 -5.14 37.06 -0.88
C ASN A 661 -6.25 37.85 -1.59
N SER A 662 -6.12 38.12 -2.89
CA SER A 662 -7.14 38.84 -3.66
C SER A 662 -8.27 37.90 -4.10
N ASN A 663 -9.48 38.45 -4.26
CA ASN A 663 -10.62 37.70 -4.80
C ASN A 663 -10.43 37.31 -6.28
N ILE A 664 -9.46 37.92 -6.99
CA ILE A 664 -9.20 37.67 -8.42
C ILE A 664 -8.80 36.20 -8.64
N THR A 665 -8.01 35.60 -7.73
CA THR A 665 -7.63 34.18 -7.79
C THR A 665 -8.86 33.26 -7.81
N ARG A 666 -9.95 33.68 -7.16
CA ARG A 666 -11.21 32.92 -7.06
C ARG A 666 -12.15 33.20 -8.23
N GLU A 667 -12.29 34.48 -8.61
CA GLU A 667 -13.26 34.92 -9.61
C GLU A 667 -12.74 34.72 -11.04
N PHE A 668 -11.44 34.91 -11.27
CA PHE A 668 -10.78 34.80 -12.56
C PHE A 668 -9.44 34.05 -12.42
N PRO A 669 -9.48 32.75 -12.07
CA PRO A 669 -8.28 31.95 -11.83
C PRO A 669 -7.34 31.92 -13.04
N GLU A 670 -7.86 31.90 -14.26
CA GLU A 670 -7.10 31.89 -15.52
C GLU A 670 -6.32 33.20 -15.73
N LYS A 671 -6.94 34.35 -15.45
CA LYS A 671 -6.26 35.66 -15.51
C LYS A 671 -5.18 35.78 -14.44
N THR A 672 -5.44 35.20 -13.27
CA THR A 672 -4.48 35.17 -12.15
C THR A 672 -3.22 34.39 -12.54
N VAL A 673 -3.36 33.23 -13.18
CA VAL A 673 -2.21 32.46 -13.70
C VAL A 673 -1.44 33.26 -14.76
N LYS A 674 -2.13 33.94 -15.66
CA LYS A 674 -1.52 34.80 -16.69
C LYS A 674 -0.76 35.99 -16.09
N GLU A 675 -1.31 36.64 -15.07
CA GLU A 675 -0.65 37.72 -14.33
C GLU A 675 0.58 37.21 -13.58
N LEU A 676 0.45 36.07 -12.89
CA LEU A 676 1.54 35.39 -12.20
C LEU A 676 2.69 35.08 -13.17
N LYS A 677 2.38 34.57 -14.37
CA LYS A 677 3.37 34.35 -15.42
C LYS A 677 4.16 35.61 -15.75
N SER A 678 3.47 36.74 -15.96
CA SER A 678 4.11 38.04 -16.25
C SER A 678 5.03 38.50 -15.11
N ILE A 679 4.61 38.31 -13.85
CA ILE A 679 5.42 38.64 -12.66
C ILE A 679 6.70 37.79 -12.63
N ILE A 680 6.59 36.48 -12.83
CA ILE A 680 7.72 35.54 -12.79
C ILE A 680 8.67 35.77 -13.97
N GLN A 681 8.15 35.95 -15.18
CA GLN A 681 8.95 36.21 -16.38
C GLN A 681 9.85 37.45 -16.22
N LYS A 682 9.31 38.55 -15.68
CA LYS A 682 10.07 39.81 -15.48
C LYS A 682 11.14 39.69 -14.39
N ASN A 683 11.00 38.73 -13.47
CA ASN A 683 11.79 38.67 -12.24
C ASN A 683 12.56 37.36 -12.02
N ALA A 684 12.62 36.45 -13.00
CA ALA A 684 13.15 35.08 -12.86
C ALA A 684 14.52 34.98 -12.14
N ASN A 685 15.41 35.97 -12.30
CA ASN A 685 16.75 35.96 -11.70
C ASN A 685 16.83 36.50 -10.25
N LYS A 686 15.72 37.02 -9.70
CA LYS A 686 15.68 37.72 -8.40
C LYS A 686 14.74 37.06 -7.38
N LEU A 687 14.14 35.92 -7.72
CA LEU A 687 13.14 35.26 -6.88
C LEU A 687 13.73 34.77 -5.55
N LEU A 688 13.02 35.08 -4.48
CA LEU A 688 13.25 34.57 -3.12
C LEU A 688 12.53 33.23 -2.91
N PRO A 689 12.92 32.46 -1.88
CA PRO A 689 12.19 31.24 -1.52
C PRO A 689 10.70 31.47 -1.25
N ALA A 690 10.34 32.59 -0.62
CA ALA A 690 8.95 33.00 -0.43
C ALA A 690 8.20 33.25 -1.75
N ASP A 691 8.87 33.77 -2.79
CA ASP A 691 8.21 34.01 -4.09
C ASP A 691 7.80 32.70 -4.75
N ILE A 692 8.66 31.67 -4.67
CA ILE A 692 8.34 30.32 -5.14
C ILE A 692 7.18 29.73 -4.31
N HIS A 693 7.19 29.93 -3.00
CA HIS A 693 6.12 29.47 -2.12
C HIS A 693 4.75 30.07 -2.48
N TYR A 694 4.69 31.39 -2.66
CA TYR A 694 3.44 32.06 -3.03
C TYR A 694 3.00 31.72 -4.45
N THR A 695 3.93 31.60 -5.40
CA THR A 695 3.66 31.11 -6.76
C THR A 695 3.00 29.73 -6.73
N ALA A 696 3.55 28.81 -5.92
CA ALA A 696 3.01 27.46 -5.76
C ALA A 696 1.59 27.46 -5.19
N ASN A 697 1.34 28.26 -4.16
CA ASN A 697 0.01 28.37 -3.55
C ASN A 697 -1.01 28.99 -4.51
N ILE A 698 -0.63 30.03 -5.26
CA ILE A 698 -1.52 30.66 -6.26
C ILE A 698 -1.88 29.66 -7.34
N LEU A 699 -0.89 28.95 -7.92
CA LEU A 699 -1.17 27.93 -8.95
C LEU A 699 -2.07 26.82 -8.42
N GLN A 700 -1.77 26.27 -7.24
CA GLN A 700 -2.58 25.22 -6.63
C GLN A 700 -4.04 25.67 -6.43
N SER A 701 -4.25 26.88 -5.90
CA SER A 701 -5.59 27.46 -5.71
C SER A 701 -6.30 27.71 -7.04
N SER A 702 -5.63 28.30 -8.03
CA SER A 702 -6.21 28.59 -9.35
C SER A 702 -6.63 27.31 -10.06
N VAL A 703 -5.78 26.27 -10.08
CA VAL A 703 -6.12 24.98 -10.68
C VAL A 703 -7.32 24.35 -10.00
N LYS A 704 -7.39 24.38 -8.67
CA LYS A 704 -8.53 23.87 -7.90
C LYS A 704 -9.83 24.61 -8.26
N TYR A 705 -9.81 25.93 -8.42
CA TYR A 705 -10.99 26.69 -8.83
C TYR A 705 -11.42 26.40 -10.26
N ILE A 706 -10.47 26.24 -11.19
CA ILE A 706 -10.75 25.86 -12.59
C ILE A 706 -11.42 24.49 -12.66
N GLN A 707 -10.89 23.50 -11.94
CA GLN A 707 -11.48 22.16 -11.87
C GLN A 707 -12.90 22.17 -11.29
N LYS A 708 -13.15 23.00 -10.27
CA LYS A 708 -14.49 23.13 -9.72
C LYS A 708 -15.49 23.66 -10.75
N ASN A 709 -15.07 24.65 -11.55
CA ASN A 709 -15.93 25.23 -12.59
C ASN A 709 -16.25 24.21 -13.71
N LEU A 710 -15.37 23.24 -13.97
CA LEU A 710 -15.60 22.16 -14.95
C LEU A 710 -16.72 21.20 -14.56
N ASN A 711 -16.91 20.97 -13.27
CA ASN A 711 -17.94 20.05 -12.79
C ASN A 711 -19.34 20.71 -12.72
N GLY A 712 -19.49 21.92 -13.26
CA GLY A 712 -20.76 22.68 -13.38
C GLY A 712 -21.59 22.30 -14.61
N ASN A 713 -22.67 23.05 -14.87
CA ASN A 713 -23.67 22.73 -15.92
C ASN A 713 -23.08 22.58 -17.35
N VAL A 714 -23.69 21.67 -18.11
CA VAL A 714 -23.20 21.08 -19.39
C VAL A 714 -23.16 22.07 -20.58
N SER A 715 -23.84 23.22 -20.51
CA SER A 715 -24.04 24.10 -21.67
C SER A 715 -22.87 25.03 -22.04
N GLU A 716 -21.80 25.12 -21.24
CA GLU A 716 -20.63 26.00 -21.47
C GLU A 716 -19.29 25.25 -21.70
N LYS A 717 -19.31 23.92 -21.91
CA LYS A 717 -18.11 23.06 -21.94
C LYS A 717 -17.04 23.46 -22.98
N ASN A 718 -17.41 24.02 -24.13
CA ASN A 718 -16.45 24.37 -25.20
C ASN A 718 -15.54 25.54 -24.79
N ASN A 719 -16.10 26.65 -24.29
CA ASN A 719 -15.33 27.80 -23.79
C ASN A 719 -14.41 27.41 -22.62
N LEU A 720 -14.85 26.47 -21.78
CA LEU A 720 -14.12 26.06 -20.59
C LEU A 720 -12.93 25.13 -20.91
N THR A 721 -13.03 24.35 -22.00
CA THR A 721 -11.92 23.54 -22.52
C THR A 721 -10.77 24.44 -22.98
N ASP A 722 -11.08 25.53 -23.68
CA ASP A 722 -10.07 26.51 -24.11
C ASP A 722 -9.40 27.20 -22.92
N VAL A 723 -10.16 27.55 -21.88
CA VAL A 723 -9.61 28.12 -20.64
C VAL A 723 -8.55 27.21 -20.03
N ILE A 724 -8.79 25.89 -19.98
CA ILE A 724 -7.82 24.92 -19.44
C ILE A 724 -6.62 24.77 -20.36
N LYS A 725 -6.84 24.72 -21.68
CA LYS A 725 -5.77 24.64 -22.68
C LYS A 725 -4.79 25.81 -22.54
N TYR A 726 -5.30 27.04 -22.46
CA TYR A 726 -4.49 28.23 -22.26
C TYR A 726 -3.85 28.30 -20.86
N THR A 727 -4.57 27.87 -19.82
CA THR A 727 -4.00 27.81 -18.47
C THR A 727 -2.86 26.80 -18.36
N ALA A 728 -3.01 25.63 -18.99
CA ALA A 728 -1.96 24.60 -19.06
C ALA A 728 -0.69 25.16 -19.71
N HIS A 729 -0.86 25.91 -20.81
CA HIS A 729 0.24 26.61 -21.48
C HIS A 729 0.95 27.59 -20.52
N ASP A 730 0.21 28.49 -19.87
CA ASP A 730 0.78 29.47 -18.95
C ASP A 730 1.51 28.82 -17.76
N ILE A 731 1.00 27.71 -17.24
CA ILE A 731 1.64 26.92 -16.18
C ILE A 731 2.96 26.29 -16.65
N VAL A 732 3.02 25.74 -17.87
CA VAL A 732 4.25 25.19 -18.45
C VAL A 732 5.31 26.28 -18.66
N GLU A 733 4.91 27.49 -19.06
CA GLU A 733 5.82 28.63 -19.15
C GLU A 733 6.35 29.06 -17.77
N ILE A 734 5.47 29.11 -16.75
CA ILE A 734 5.89 29.37 -15.36
C ILE A 734 6.92 28.33 -14.91
N TYR A 735 6.70 27.04 -15.20
CA TYR A 735 7.66 25.97 -14.91
C TYR A 735 9.02 26.25 -15.58
N ASN A 736 9.04 26.64 -16.85
CA ASN A 736 10.27 26.96 -17.58
C ASN A 736 11.05 28.13 -16.94
N TYR A 737 10.36 29.11 -16.34
CA TYR A 737 11.04 30.18 -15.60
C TYR A 737 11.55 29.71 -14.24
N ILE A 738 10.77 28.92 -13.49
CA ILE A 738 11.14 28.45 -12.14
C ILE A 738 12.32 27.47 -12.20
N VAL A 739 12.35 26.55 -13.18
CA VAL A 739 13.45 25.56 -13.30
C VAL A 739 14.80 26.22 -13.56
N ASN A 740 14.81 27.47 -14.04
CA ASN A 740 16.02 28.28 -14.24
C ASN A 740 16.49 29.03 -12.98
N VAL A 741 15.71 29.02 -11.90
CA VAL A 741 16.09 29.63 -10.61
C VAL A 741 17.25 28.85 -9.96
N LYS A 742 18.02 29.52 -9.10
CA LYS A 742 19.12 28.91 -8.33
C LYS A 742 18.63 27.72 -7.51
N LYS A 743 19.35 26.58 -7.58
CA LYS A 743 19.01 25.34 -6.84
C LYS A 743 18.88 25.56 -5.33
N SER A 744 19.70 26.45 -4.74
CA SER A 744 19.59 26.81 -3.32
C SER A 744 18.25 27.44 -2.95
N THR A 745 17.72 28.33 -3.80
CA THR A 745 16.43 29.00 -3.58
C THR A 745 15.27 28.00 -3.66
N ILE A 746 15.29 27.14 -4.69
CA ILE A 746 14.29 26.08 -4.87
C ILE A 746 14.32 25.12 -3.68
N ARG A 747 15.51 24.69 -3.25
CA ARG A 747 15.69 23.79 -2.10
C ARG A 747 15.15 24.39 -0.80
N ILE A 748 15.39 25.67 -0.54
CA ILE A 748 14.84 26.34 0.65
C ILE A 748 13.30 26.41 0.55
N SER A 749 12.73 26.71 -0.62
CA SER A 749 11.27 26.72 -0.79
C SER A 749 10.61 25.34 -0.59
N ALA A 750 11.34 24.26 -0.90
CA ALA A 750 10.85 22.89 -0.73
C ALA A 750 10.55 22.53 0.74
N THR A 751 11.13 23.22 1.73
CA THR A 751 10.83 22.98 3.16
C THR A 751 9.39 23.30 3.54
N LEU A 752 8.68 24.07 2.71
CA LEU A 752 7.23 24.34 2.84
C LEU A 752 6.41 23.62 1.78
N ASN A 753 6.91 22.49 1.28
CA ASN A 753 6.25 21.66 0.28
C ASN A 753 5.96 22.38 -1.05
N SER A 754 6.61 23.52 -1.32
CA SER A 754 6.25 24.38 -2.45
C SER A 754 6.57 23.76 -3.81
N THR A 755 7.65 22.99 -3.92
CA THR A 755 8.00 22.32 -5.17
C THR A 755 7.02 21.20 -5.52
N ASN A 756 6.54 20.47 -4.51
CA ASN A 756 5.50 19.46 -4.67
C ASN A 756 4.16 20.06 -5.06
N LYS A 757 3.74 21.19 -4.45
CA LYS A 757 2.54 21.92 -4.87
C LYS A 757 2.61 22.39 -6.33
N LEU A 758 3.79 22.83 -6.78
CA LEU A 758 4.00 23.20 -8.19
C LEU A 758 3.86 21.97 -9.11
N LEU A 759 4.54 20.87 -8.77
CA LEU A 759 4.43 19.61 -9.51
C LEU A 759 2.98 19.14 -9.56
N GLU A 760 2.29 19.10 -8.44
CA GLU A 760 0.88 18.74 -8.33
C GLU A 760 0.00 19.60 -9.25
N ALA A 761 0.15 20.94 -9.21
CA ALA A 761 -0.63 21.84 -10.05
C ALA A 761 -0.40 21.56 -11.55
N ILE A 762 0.85 21.40 -11.98
CA ILE A 762 1.21 21.06 -13.37
C ILE A 762 0.57 19.72 -13.77
N GLU A 763 0.78 18.69 -12.95
CA GLU A 763 0.32 17.33 -13.18
C GLU A 763 -1.22 17.26 -13.28
N THR A 764 -1.89 17.95 -12.37
CA THR A 764 -3.35 18.02 -12.28
C THR A 764 -3.96 18.75 -13.48
N THR A 765 -3.43 19.91 -13.87
CA THR A 765 -3.94 20.65 -15.04
C THR A 765 -3.81 19.83 -16.32
N ILE A 766 -2.68 19.16 -16.54
CA ILE A 766 -2.48 18.34 -17.74
C ILE A 766 -3.40 17.12 -17.74
N ASN A 767 -3.59 16.46 -16.58
CA ASN A 767 -4.52 15.33 -16.49
C ASN A 767 -5.96 15.76 -16.75
N THR A 768 -6.39 16.90 -16.22
CA THR A 768 -7.71 17.46 -16.49
C THR A 768 -7.89 17.81 -17.97
N LEU A 769 -6.87 18.38 -18.61
CA LEU A 769 -6.88 18.64 -20.05
C LEU A 769 -7.06 17.33 -20.85
N ALA A 770 -6.38 16.24 -20.46
CA ALA A 770 -6.50 14.95 -21.13
C ALA A 770 -7.93 14.39 -21.08
N VAL A 771 -8.58 14.45 -19.90
CA VAL A 771 -9.98 13.99 -19.74
C VAL A 771 -10.92 14.79 -20.64
N GLN A 772 -10.84 16.13 -20.62
CA GLN A 772 -11.70 16.99 -21.42
C GLN A 772 -11.50 16.79 -22.93
N THR A 773 -10.25 16.61 -23.37
CA THR A 773 -9.93 16.36 -24.78
C THR A 773 -10.52 15.02 -25.27
N SER A 774 -10.51 13.99 -24.40
CA SER A 774 -11.07 12.67 -24.73
C SER A 774 -12.60 12.66 -24.91
N GLU A 775 -13.32 13.56 -24.21
CA GLU A 775 -14.78 13.72 -24.37
C GLU A 775 -15.14 14.42 -25.70
N ASN A 776 -14.34 15.41 -26.12
CA ASN A 776 -14.63 16.24 -27.30
C ASN A 776 -14.22 15.60 -28.64
N ILE A 777 -13.21 14.70 -28.66
CA ILE A 777 -12.82 13.97 -29.88
C ILE A 777 -13.95 13.08 -30.42
N ALA A 778 -14.94 12.73 -29.60
CA ALA A 778 -16.13 12.02 -30.06
C ALA A 778 -17.09 12.89 -30.92
N ASN A 779 -16.97 14.23 -30.88
CA ASN A 779 -17.94 15.16 -31.45
C ASN A 779 -17.35 16.27 -32.35
N ALA A 780 -16.03 16.36 -32.53
CA ALA A 780 -15.43 17.45 -33.30
C ALA A 780 -15.39 17.15 -34.81
N THR A 781 -16.20 17.90 -35.58
CA THR A 781 -15.93 18.19 -36.99
C THR A 781 -14.86 19.27 -37.03
N SER A 782 -13.86 19.07 -37.89
CA SER A 782 -12.69 19.92 -38.04
C SER A 782 -13.07 21.32 -38.50
N ASP A 783 -12.88 22.33 -37.66
CA ASP A 783 -12.66 23.69 -38.14
C ASP A 783 -11.74 24.50 -37.22
N GLU A 784 -10.83 25.20 -37.92
CA GLU A 784 -10.08 26.42 -37.60
C GLU A 784 -8.84 26.43 -36.67
N THR A 785 -7.71 26.64 -37.35
CA THR A 785 -6.67 27.67 -37.14
C THR A 785 -6.58 28.35 -35.77
N ASP A 786 -5.58 27.96 -34.98
CA ASP A 786 -5.10 28.78 -33.85
C ASP A 786 -3.57 28.91 -33.91
N VAL A 787 -3.10 30.15 -33.99
CA VAL A 787 -1.67 30.50 -34.03
C VAL A 787 -1.05 30.22 -32.67
N ALA A 788 -0.25 29.16 -32.57
CA ALA A 788 0.49 28.82 -31.35
C ALA A 788 1.50 29.93 -30.97
N PRO A 789 1.63 30.28 -29.67
CA PRO A 789 2.70 31.16 -29.19
C PRO A 789 4.10 30.59 -29.48
N MET A 790 5.09 31.48 -29.65
CA MET A 790 6.42 31.23 -30.22
C MET A 790 7.31 30.20 -29.48
N ASP A 791 6.94 29.75 -28.27
CA ASP A 791 7.81 28.95 -27.37
C ASP A 791 7.23 27.57 -26.95
N LEU A 792 6.01 27.19 -27.37
CA LEU A 792 5.41 25.86 -27.14
C LEU A 792 4.88 25.28 -28.46
N GLU A 793 5.47 24.18 -28.92
CA GLU A 793 5.06 23.50 -30.15
C GLU A 793 3.99 22.44 -29.86
N ILE A 794 2.91 22.46 -30.64
CA ILE A 794 1.75 21.57 -30.53
C ILE A 794 1.72 20.67 -31.76
N LEU A 795 1.79 19.35 -31.55
CA LEU A 795 1.70 18.34 -32.60
C LEU A 795 0.48 17.45 -32.33
N GLU A 796 -0.52 17.50 -33.20
CA GLU A 796 -1.76 16.73 -33.08
C GLU A 796 -1.81 15.63 -34.15
N TYR A 797 -1.78 14.37 -33.71
CA TYR A 797 -1.85 13.17 -34.55
C TYR A 797 -3.20 12.49 -34.33
N VAL A 798 -4.25 13.06 -34.95
CA VAL A 798 -5.64 12.65 -34.75
C VAL A 798 -5.89 11.22 -35.24
N ASP A 799 -5.23 10.82 -36.32
CA ASP A 799 -5.31 9.50 -36.96
C ASP A 799 -4.84 8.35 -36.07
N ILE A 800 -3.93 8.64 -35.13
CA ILE A 800 -3.38 7.67 -34.19
C ILE A 800 -3.73 7.96 -32.72
N GLY A 801 -4.55 8.99 -32.48
CA GLY A 801 -5.05 9.33 -31.15
C GLY A 801 -3.99 9.89 -30.20
N VAL A 802 -3.01 10.65 -30.70
CA VAL A 802 -1.92 11.21 -29.90
C VAL A 802 -1.82 12.73 -30.04
N THR A 803 -1.73 13.43 -28.90
CA THR A 803 -1.37 14.85 -28.85
C THR A 803 -0.04 15.02 -28.12
N ALA A 804 0.98 15.55 -28.81
CA ALA A 804 2.30 15.82 -28.26
C ALA A 804 2.54 17.33 -28.11
N LYS A 805 3.14 17.73 -27.00
CA LYS A 805 3.37 19.13 -26.64
C LYS A 805 4.81 19.31 -26.17
N VAL A 806 5.55 20.17 -26.86
CA VAL A 806 7.00 20.29 -26.73
C VAL A 806 7.37 21.67 -26.20
N SER A 807 8.02 21.71 -25.04
CA SER A 807 8.53 22.93 -24.40
C SER A 807 10.03 22.85 -24.12
N CYS A 808 10.64 23.97 -23.70
CA CYS A 808 12.08 24.04 -23.48
C CYS A 808 12.61 23.07 -22.42
N ASN A 809 11.88 22.83 -21.32
CA ASN A 809 12.32 21.95 -20.23
C ASN A 809 11.29 20.87 -19.87
N PHE A 810 10.20 20.76 -20.62
CA PHE A 810 9.06 19.90 -20.35
C PHE A 810 8.43 19.37 -21.65
N LEU A 811 8.14 18.07 -21.70
CA LEU A 811 7.36 17.43 -22.77
C LEU A 811 6.13 16.76 -22.15
N TYR A 812 5.01 16.72 -22.86
CA TYR A 812 3.93 15.81 -22.48
C TYR A 812 3.16 15.27 -23.69
N PHE A 813 2.60 14.08 -23.51
CA PHE A 813 1.86 13.31 -24.49
C PHE A 813 0.53 12.89 -23.88
N ILE A 814 -0.55 13.09 -24.61
CA ILE A 814 -1.89 12.57 -24.29
C ILE A 814 -2.21 11.53 -25.36
N ILE A 815 -2.42 10.28 -24.95
CA ILE A 815 -2.53 9.12 -25.82
C ILE A 815 -3.86 8.40 -25.54
N ASN A 816 -4.64 8.15 -26.58
CA ASN A 816 -5.81 7.28 -26.54
C ASN A 816 -5.46 5.91 -27.17
N PRO A 817 -5.27 4.85 -26.35
CA PRO A 817 -4.82 3.55 -26.86
C PRO A 817 -5.83 2.84 -27.75
N TYR A 818 -7.10 3.26 -27.75
CA TYR A 818 -8.16 2.61 -28.51
C TYR A 818 -8.25 3.08 -29.98
N VAL A 819 -7.48 4.08 -30.39
CA VAL A 819 -7.52 4.60 -31.78
C VAL A 819 -6.62 3.77 -32.70
N ALA A 820 -5.33 3.65 -32.39
CA ALA A 820 -4.35 2.96 -33.23
C ALA A 820 -3.46 1.98 -32.47
N ASN A 821 -3.93 1.49 -31.31
CA ASN A 821 -3.18 0.62 -30.40
C ASN A 821 -1.87 1.23 -29.86
N ILE A 822 -1.73 2.55 -29.90
CA ILE A 822 -0.57 3.27 -29.36
C ILE A 822 -0.77 3.48 -27.86
N SER A 823 0.16 3.02 -27.04
CA SER A 823 0.06 3.12 -25.58
C SER A 823 1.29 3.71 -24.90
N GLY A 824 2.27 4.17 -25.70
CA GLY A 824 3.54 4.63 -25.17
C GLY A 824 4.39 5.43 -26.14
N ILE A 825 5.58 5.77 -25.67
CA ILE A 825 6.59 6.55 -26.40
C ILE A 825 7.99 6.01 -26.14
N ALA A 826 8.90 6.25 -27.09
CA ALA A 826 10.34 6.12 -26.95
C ALA A 826 11.02 7.44 -27.34
N ILE A 827 12.12 7.78 -26.67
CA ILE A 827 12.99 8.91 -26.96
C ILE A 827 14.36 8.39 -27.35
N PHE A 828 14.90 8.95 -28.43
CA PHE A 828 16.19 8.59 -28.99
C PHE A 828 17.11 9.80 -29.07
N GLN A 829 18.40 9.55 -28.89
CA GLN A 829 19.47 10.51 -29.13
C GLN A 829 19.74 10.63 -30.65
N ASN A 830 19.95 11.86 -31.13
CA ASN A 830 20.20 12.14 -32.54
C ASN A 830 21.71 12.12 -32.82
N ASP A 831 22.16 11.14 -33.61
CA ASP A 831 23.57 11.05 -34.05
C ASP A 831 23.84 11.86 -35.34
N ASN A 832 22.86 11.96 -36.25
CA ASN A 832 22.96 12.69 -37.52
C ASN A 832 21.69 13.51 -37.81
N PHE A 833 21.85 14.80 -38.11
CA PHE A 833 20.74 15.76 -38.28
C PHE A 833 20.02 15.69 -39.64
N THR A 834 20.39 14.77 -40.53
CA THR A 834 20.02 14.83 -41.95
C THR A 834 18.69 14.15 -42.30
N ASP A 835 18.19 13.22 -41.48
CA ASP A 835 17.01 12.38 -41.82
C ASP A 835 15.96 12.31 -40.69
N ILE A 836 15.88 13.32 -39.81
CA ILE A 836 15.00 13.28 -38.63
C ILE A 836 13.71 14.09 -38.88
N PRO A 837 12.51 13.52 -38.69
CA PRO A 837 11.24 14.20 -39.00
C PRO A 837 11.00 15.47 -38.18
N HIS A 838 11.42 15.50 -36.90
CA HIS A 838 11.23 16.65 -36.00
C HIS A 838 12.37 16.75 -34.97
N ILE A 839 13.05 17.89 -34.93
CA ILE A 839 14.06 18.23 -33.92
C ILE A 839 13.33 18.91 -32.75
N LEU A 840 13.47 18.36 -31.53
CA LEU A 840 12.86 18.96 -30.33
C LEU A 840 13.54 20.30 -29.96
N ASN A 841 12.94 21.06 -29.04
CA ASN A 841 13.46 22.36 -28.62
C ASN A 841 14.07 22.33 -27.19
N GLY A 842 14.87 23.36 -26.87
CA GLY A 842 15.42 23.58 -25.54
C GLY A 842 16.38 22.47 -25.06
N ALA A 843 16.08 21.89 -23.89
CA ALA A 843 16.86 20.84 -23.26
C ALA A 843 16.87 19.52 -24.07
N PHE A 844 15.89 19.32 -24.95
CA PHE A 844 15.70 18.10 -25.73
C PHE A 844 16.22 18.21 -27.18
N LYS A 845 16.88 19.31 -27.55
CA LYS A 845 17.28 19.64 -28.94
C LYS A 845 18.12 18.63 -29.72
N HIS A 846 18.65 17.62 -29.06
CA HIS A 846 19.43 16.55 -29.67
C HIS A 846 18.70 15.21 -29.61
N GLN A 847 17.39 15.24 -29.50
CA GLN A 847 16.55 14.05 -29.34
C GLN A 847 15.33 14.12 -30.27
N HIS A 848 14.76 12.95 -30.54
CA HIS A 848 13.45 12.79 -31.20
C HIS A 848 12.63 11.72 -30.46
N PHE A 849 11.32 11.67 -30.71
CA PHE A 849 10.42 10.66 -30.13
C PHE A 849 9.80 9.76 -31.21
N ARG A 850 9.39 8.56 -30.79
CA ARG A 850 8.59 7.61 -31.57
C ARG A 850 7.44 7.07 -30.70
N PHE A 851 6.32 6.72 -31.30
CA PHE A 851 5.22 6.07 -30.61
C PHE A 851 5.41 4.55 -30.49
N LEU A 852 4.90 3.97 -29.41
CA LEU A 852 4.95 2.54 -29.13
C LEU A 852 3.54 1.97 -29.00
N GLN A 853 3.32 0.77 -29.54
CA GLN A 853 2.05 0.05 -29.42
C GLN A 853 2.01 -0.82 -28.16
N SER A 854 0.81 -1.13 -27.69
CA SER A 854 0.61 -1.98 -26.50
C SER A 854 1.14 -3.41 -26.65
N SER A 855 1.33 -3.86 -27.89
CA SER A 855 1.83 -5.18 -28.27
C SER A 855 3.33 -5.23 -28.56
N HIS A 856 4.09 -4.14 -28.34
CA HIS A 856 5.53 -4.14 -28.57
C HIS A 856 6.26 -5.14 -27.65
N ASP A 857 7.28 -5.82 -28.19
CA ASP A 857 8.21 -6.62 -27.40
C ASP A 857 9.29 -5.72 -26.78
N ILE A 858 9.47 -5.87 -25.47
CA ILE A 858 10.48 -5.12 -24.72
C ILE A 858 11.91 -5.50 -25.14
N GLN A 859 12.15 -6.75 -25.57
CA GLN A 859 13.49 -7.20 -25.98
C GLN A 859 13.93 -6.52 -27.28
N GLU A 860 13.01 -6.38 -28.24
CA GLU A 860 13.25 -5.66 -29.49
C GLU A 860 13.54 -4.18 -29.21
N LEU A 861 12.72 -3.54 -28.37
CA LEU A 861 12.85 -2.14 -28.00
C LEU A 861 14.21 -1.81 -27.35
N VAL A 862 14.63 -2.65 -26.39
CA VAL A 862 15.90 -2.50 -25.66
C VAL A 862 17.11 -2.61 -26.59
N SER A 863 17.00 -3.40 -27.65
CA SER A 863 18.07 -3.62 -28.63
C SER A 863 18.26 -2.45 -29.60
N GLU A 864 17.37 -1.47 -29.62
CA GLU A 864 17.44 -0.37 -30.58
C GLU A 864 18.61 0.59 -30.28
N PRO A 865 19.37 1.03 -31.30
CA PRO A 865 20.45 1.98 -31.11
C PRO A 865 19.90 3.34 -30.66
N ASN A 866 20.71 4.07 -29.88
CA ASN A 866 20.41 5.44 -29.45
C ASN A 866 19.13 5.65 -28.62
N LEU A 867 18.48 4.58 -28.17
CA LEU A 867 17.39 4.66 -27.20
C LEU A 867 17.90 5.33 -25.92
N GLU A 868 17.24 6.39 -25.46
CA GLU A 868 17.50 7.04 -24.17
C GLU A 868 16.45 6.65 -23.13
N PHE A 869 15.19 6.60 -23.56
CA PHE A 869 14.05 6.32 -22.70
C PHE A 869 12.92 5.65 -23.48
N ALA A 870 12.20 4.71 -22.87
CA ALA A 870 10.92 4.26 -23.39
C ALA A 870 9.95 3.77 -22.30
N THR A 871 8.65 3.91 -22.55
CA THR A 871 7.60 3.29 -21.75
C THR A 871 6.34 3.12 -22.58
N TYR A 872 5.56 2.10 -22.28
CA TYR A 872 4.26 1.83 -22.89
C TYR A 872 3.41 0.98 -21.95
N LEU A 873 2.09 1.06 -22.09
CA LEU A 873 1.18 0.18 -21.36
C LEU A 873 1.00 -1.14 -22.14
N PRO A 874 1.38 -2.30 -21.58
CA PRO A 874 1.17 -3.58 -22.24
C PRO A 874 -0.32 -3.92 -22.38
N GLU A 875 -0.68 -4.68 -23.42
CA GLU A 875 -2.07 -5.09 -23.71
C GLU A 875 -2.75 -5.75 -22.49
N LYS A 876 -2.06 -6.71 -21.85
CA LYS A 876 -2.56 -7.40 -20.64
C LYS A 876 -2.89 -6.43 -19.49
N LEU A 877 -2.12 -5.34 -19.37
CA LEU A 877 -2.35 -4.34 -18.34
C LEU A 877 -3.62 -3.53 -18.64
N LEU A 878 -3.79 -3.11 -19.89
CA LEU A 878 -4.96 -2.36 -20.34
C LEU A 878 -6.26 -3.16 -20.14
N ASP A 879 -6.24 -4.44 -20.50
CA ASP A 879 -7.38 -5.35 -20.32
C ASP A 879 -7.77 -5.51 -18.84
N ASN A 880 -6.79 -5.70 -17.96
CA ASN A 880 -7.05 -5.90 -16.54
C ASN A 880 -7.56 -4.62 -15.85
N LEU A 881 -7.10 -3.43 -16.27
CA LEU A 881 -7.63 -2.16 -15.80
C LEU A 881 -9.13 -2.03 -16.12
N ASN A 882 -9.54 -2.41 -17.33
CA ASN A 882 -10.95 -2.42 -17.73
C ASN A 882 -11.79 -3.43 -16.93
N ARG A 883 -11.23 -4.61 -16.63
CA ARG A 883 -11.91 -5.65 -15.83
C ARG A 883 -12.20 -5.18 -14.39
N ILE A 884 -11.24 -4.49 -13.76
CA ILE A 884 -11.42 -3.97 -12.40
C ILE A 884 -12.55 -2.93 -12.37
N LEU A 885 -12.56 -1.98 -13.32
CA LEU A 885 -13.63 -0.96 -13.41
C LEU A 885 -15.01 -1.60 -13.58
N ASN A 886 -15.14 -2.59 -14.48
CA ASN A 886 -16.39 -3.31 -14.70
C ASN A 886 -16.87 -4.07 -13.45
N THR A 887 -15.96 -4.58 -12.63
CA THR A 887 -16.29 -5.33 -11.41
C THR A 887 -16.87 -4.41 -10.31
N VAL A 888 -16.53 -3.13 -10.33
CA VAL A 888 -16.94 -2.15 -9.32
C VAL A 888 -18.26 -1.43 -9.69
N ASN A 889 -18.92 -1.79 -10.81
CA ASN A 889 -20.17 -1.17 -11.29
C ASN A 889 -20.09 0.36 -11.40
N VAL A 890 -18.92 0.91 -11.78
CA VAL A 890 -18.80 2.33 -12.09
C VAL A 890 -19.58 2.59 -13.39
N THR A 891 -20.71 3.31 -13.27
CA THR A 891 -21.74 3.48 -14.31
C THR A 891 -21.31 4.29 -15.53
N GLU A 892 -20.14 4.94 -15.48
CA GLU A 892 -19.58 5.66 -16.62
C GLU A 892 -18.38 4.88 -17.16
N LYS A 893 -18.44 4.46 -18.43
CA LYS A 893 -17.29 3.87 -19.15
C LYS A 893 -16.21 4.94 -19.29
N ILE A 894 -15.35 5.09 -18.29
CA ILE A 894 -14.14 5.90 -18.39
C ILE A 894 -13.24 5.24 -19.44
N LYS A 895 -13.09 5.88 -20.61
CA LYS A 895 -12.12 5.44 -21.63
C LYS A 895 -10.72 5.78 -21.12
N THR A 896 -9.87 4.77 -20.94
CA THR A 896 -8.47 4.94 -20.52
C THR A 896 -7.75 5.92 -21.43
N SER A 897 -7.31 7.05 -20.86
CA SER A 897 -6.36 7.96 -21.50
C SER A 897 -5.01 7.81 -20.81
N ILE A 898 -3.92 7.87 -21.58
CA ILE A 898 -2.56 7.73 -21.06
C ILE A 898 -1.88 9.10 -21.19
N VAL A 899 -1.34 9.61 -20.09
CA VAL A 899 -0.62 10.88 -20.06
C VAL A 899 0.82 10.63 -19.67
N ILE A 900 1.76 10.90 -20.57
CA ILE A 900 3.21 10.77 -20.31
C ILE A 900 3.83 12.15 -20.31
N LYS A 901 4.55 12.51 -19.25
CA LYS A 901 5.17 13.81 -19.02
C LYS A 901 6.65 13.59 -18.78
N ILE A 902 7.51 14.44 -19.33
CA ILE A 902 8.96 14.29 -19.23
C ILE A 902 9.54 15.62 -18.81
N TYR A 903 10.16 15.63 -17.64
CA TYR A 903 10.87 16.76 -17.07
C TYR A 903 12.35 16.62 -17.42
N SER A 904 12.95 17.68 -17.93
CA SER A 904 14.38 17.70 -18.33
C SER A 904 15.37 17.51 -17.18
N ASN A 905 14.95 17.75 -15.92
CA ASN A 905 15.81 17.63 -14.73
C ASN A 905 14.99 17.50 -13.43
N ASP A 906 15.70 17.23 -12.33
CA ASP A 906 15.15 16.94 -11.01
C ASP A 906 15.00 18.15 -10.07
N LYS A 907 15.20 19.38 -10.54
CA LYS A 907 15.31 20.55 -9.64
C LYS A 907 14.09 20.77 -8.76
N LEU A 908 12.88 20.39 -9.19
CA LEU A 908 11.66 20.48 -8.37
C LEU A 908 11.42 19.22 -7.50
N PHE A 909 12.15 18.13 -7.73
CA PHE A 909 12.02 16.88 -6.98
C PHE A 909 12.98 16.89 -5.77
N GLN A 910 12.66 17.73 -4.79
CA GLN A 910 13.52 18.00 -3.63
C GLN A 910 13.04 17.24 -2.39
N ALA A 911 13.82 16.25 -1.93
CA ALA A 911 13.50 15.43 -0.77
C ALA A 911 13.39 16.24 0.54
N GLN A 912 12.37 15.96 1.35
CA GLN A 912 12.19 16.58 2.66
C GLN A 912 13.06 15.85 3.71
N GLY A 913 14.35 16.21 3.80
CA GLY A 913 15.25 15.66 4.82
C GLY A 913 16.72 15.96 4.60
N ILE A 914 17.52 15.96 5.68
CA ILE A 914 18.97 16.23 5.61
C ILE A 914 19.75 15.05 4.98
N HIS A 915 19.17 13.85 5.03
CA HIS A 915 19.87 12.59 4.80
C HIS A 915 19.74 11.98 3.39
N ASP A 916 18.78 12.41 2.55
CA ASP A 916 18.65 11.90 1.18
C ASP A 916 19.09 12.96 0.16
N ARG A 917 20.41 13.06 -0.03
CA ARG A 917 21.05 14.04 -0.93
C ARG A 917 21.32 13.49 -2.33
N ARG A 918 20.68 12.38 -2.71
CA ARG A 918 20.95 11.74 -4.00
C ARG A 918 20.35 12.61 -5.11
N ALA A 919 21.20 13.13 -5.99
CA ALA A 919 20.77 13.87 -7.17
C ALA A 919 20.41 12.88 -8.27
N VAL A 920 19.30 13.11 -8.95
CA VAL A 920 18.94 12.35 -10.15
C VAL A 920 19.84 12.80 -11.29
N ILE A 921 20.52 11.85 -11.94
CA ILE A 921 21.25 12.13 -13.17
C ILE A 921 20.33 11.77 -14.34
N GLY A 922 19.68 12.77 -14.93
CA GLY A 922 18.89 12.58 -16.16
C GLY A 922 17.49 13.21 -16.11
N MET A 923 16.63 12.70 -17.00
CA MET A 923 15.23 13.11 -17.14
C MET A 923 14.37 12.42 -16.07
N VAL A 924 13.30 13.09 -15.65
CA VAL A 924 12.27 12.51 -14.78
C VAL A 924 11.02 12.29 -15.61
N VAL A 925 10.50 11.06 -15.61
CA VAL A 925 9.33 10.70 -16.42
C VAL A 925 8.14 10.50 -15.52
N SER A 926 7.07 11.24 -15.77
CA SER A 926 5.79 11.09 -15.12
C SER A 926 4.75 10.39 -16.00
N ILE A 927 4.11 9.34 -15.48
CA ILE A 927 3.04 8.61 -16.18
C ILE A 927 1.76 8.73 -15.38
N SER A 928 0.66 9.05 -16.04
CA SER A 928 -0.67 9.14 -15.42
C SER A 928 -1.75 8.43 -16.23
N LEU A 929 -2.68 7.79 -15.53
CA LEU A 929 -3.87 7.15 -16.10
C LEU A 929 -5.14 7.77 -15.49
N PRO A 930 -5.60 8.92 -15.98
CA PRO A 930 -6.81 9.58 -15.47
C PRO A 930 -8.01 8.63 -15.34
N GLY A 931 -8.69 8.65 -14.18
CA GLY A 931 -9.86 7.81 -13.89
C GLY A 931 -9.59 6.34 -13.56
N HIS A 932 -8.33 5.95 -13.35
CA HIS A 932 -7.96 4.61 -12.87
C HIS A 932 -7.40 4.64 -11.45
N SER A 933 -7.32 3.48 -10.79
CA SER A 933 -6.68 3.36 -9.46
C SER A 933 -5.16 3.55 -9.54
N THR A 934 -4.58 4.04 -8.45
CA THR A 934 -3.13 4.09 -8.23
C THR A 934 -2.44 2.73 -8.18
N GLN A 935 -3.14 1.63 -8.31
CA GLN A 935 -2.50 0.31 -8.37
C GLN A 935 -2.71 -0.35 -9.71
N LEU A 936 -1.59 -0.73 -10.33
CA LEU A 936 -1.63 -1.46 -11.58
C LEU A 936 -1.82 -2.96 -11.32
N PRO A 937 -2.74 -3.64 -12.01
CA PRO A 937 -2.85 -5.09 -11.93
C PRO A 937 -1.62 -5.80 -12.49
N GLU A 938 -0.97 -5.23 -13.50
CA GLU A 938 0.23 -5.80 -14.14
C GLU A 938 1.39 -4.80 -14.10
N ASN A 939 2.60 -5.25 -14.40
CA ASN A 939 3.77 -4.37 -14.40
C ASN A 939 3.74 -3.40 -15.59
N LEU A 940 4.11 -2.14 -15.34
CA LEU A 940 4.40 -1.14 -16.34
C LEU A 940 5.92 -1.06 -16.54
N PRO A 941 6.44 -1.35 -17.75
CA PRO A 941 7.87 -1.25 -18.04
C PRO A 941 8.30 0.20 -18.28
N ILE A 942 9.39 0.60 -17.64
CA ILE A 942 10.07 1.87 -17.86
C ILE A 942 11.54 1.58 -18.17
N VAL A 943 11.96 1.91 -19.38
CA VAL A 943 13.30 1.64 -19.91
C VAL A 943 14.11 2.93 -19.92
N PHE A 944 15.31 2.88 -19.37
CA PHE A 944 16.30 3.96 -19.44
C PHE A 944 17.62 3.40 -19.95
N ARG A 945 18.27 4.12 -20.87
CA ARG A 945 19.67 3.84 -21.24
C ARG A 945 20.61 4.73 -20.43
N THR A 946 21.77 4.18 -20.13
CA THR A 946 22.76 4.73 -19.20
C THR A 946 24.06 4.94 -19.97
N GLN A 947 24.76 6.05 -19.71
CA GLN A 947 26.04 6.30 -20.38
C GLN A 947 27.14 5.45 -19.72
N LYS A 948 27.84 4.63 -20.52
CA LYS A 948 28.91 3.69 -20.10
C LYS A 948 29.99 4.24 -19.15
N ASN A 949 30.14 5.57 -19.05
CA ASN A 949 31.15 6.22 -18.22
C ASN A 949 30.75 6.47 -16.75
N GLU A 950 29.50 6.20 -16.34
CA GLU A 950 29.05 6.37 -14.94
C GLU A 950 29.09 5.08 -14.12
N PHE A 951 29.00 3.90 -14.73
CA PHE A 951 29.09 2.61 -14.02
C PHE A 951 30.51 2.26 -13.53
N LEU A 952 31.56 2.77 -14.20
CA LEU A 952 32.94 2.35 -13.97
C LEU A 952 33.72 3.23 -12.97
N LYS A 953 33.14 4.31 -12.46
CA LYS A 953 33.86 5.25 -11.58
C LYS A 953 33.65 5.05 -10.09
N ASP A 954 32.58 4.38 -9.69
CA ASP A 954 32.39 3.98 -8.30
C ASP A 954 32.42 2.46 -8.24
N ASN A 955 33.31 1.91 -7.39
CA ASN A 955 33.18 0.54 -6.91
C ASN A 955 31.85 0.46 -6.14
N ILE A 956 30.74 0.31 -6.86
CA ILE A 956 29.40 0.19 -6.31
C ILE A 956 29.32 -1.18 -5.67
N SER A 957 29.47 -1.20 -4.35
CA SER A 957 28.85 -2.18 -3.48
C SER A 957 27.46 -2.54 -4.01
N THR A 958 27.17 -3.83 -4.08
CA THR A 958 25.93 -4.52 -4.52
C THR A 958 24.64 -4.11 -3.78
N GLU A 959 24.51 -2.89 -3.26
CA GLU A 959 23.52 -2.50 -2.25
C GLU A 959 22.48 -1.43 -2.66
N THR A 960 22.44 -0.95 -3.91
CA THR A 960 21.39 0.03 -4.28
C THR A 960 20.73 -0.25 -5.62
N ASP A 961 19.49 -0.76 -5.57
CA ASP A 961 18.55 -0.81 -6.69
C ASP A 961 18.38 0.61 -7.30
N PRO A 962 18.67 0.79 -8.60
CA PRO A 962 18.68 2.09 -9.24
C PRO A 962 17.26 2.59 -9.59
N CYS A 963 16.24 1.73 -9.59
CA CYS A 963 14.86 2.08 -9.92
C CYS A 963 14.16 2.76 -8.75
N ARG A 964 13.69 4.00 -8.96
CA ARG A 964 13.01 4.79 -7.92
C ARG A 964 11.88 5.64 -8.50
N TYR A 965 10.95 5.99 -7.63
CA TYR A 965 9.87 6.90 -7.96
C TYR A 965 9.67 7.99 -6.89
N TRP A 966 9.08 9.11 -7.28
CA TRP A 966 8.81 10.25 -6.39
C TRP A 966 7.48 10.06 -5.66
N ASN A 967 7.52 9.92 -4.33
CA ASN A 967 6.32 9.77 -3.50
C ASN A 967 5.83 11.09 -2.86
N TYR A 968 6.28 12.24 -3.37
CA TYR A 968 6.04 13.58 -2.79
C TYR A 968 6.68 13.83 -1.41
N GLU A 969 7.52 12.92 -0.91
CA GLU A 969 8.36 13.14 0.27
C GLU A 969 9.85 12.92 -0.05
N ASN A 970 10.15 11.80 -0.73
CA ASN A 970 11.47 11.33 -1.12
C ASN A 970 11.40 10.44 -2.38
N TRP A 971 12.57 9.95 -2.81
CA TRP A 971 12.69 8.97 -3.89
C TRP A 971 12.59 7.55 -3.33
N ALA A 972 11.39 6.99 -3.40
CA ALA A 972 11.02 5.71 -2.82
C ALA A 972 11.25 4.53 -3.78
N GLN A 973 11.20 3.32 -3.22
CA GLN A 973 11.49 2.05 -3.91
C GLN A 973 10.34 1.03 -3.77
N ASP A 974 9.27 1.35 -3.04
CA ASP A 974 8.15 0.44 -2.84
C ASP A 974 7.30 0.27 -4.11
N GLY A 975 7.18 -0.96 -4.62
CA GLY A 975 6.40 -1.25 -5.83
C GLY A 975 7.03 -0.81 -7.15
N ILE A 976 8.34 -0.53 -7.13
CA ILE A 976 9.20 -0.47 -8.32
C ILE A 976 10.42 -1.37 -8.09
N TRP A 977 10.83 -2.13 -9.10
CA TRP A 977 12.06 -2.93 -9.01
C TRP A 977 12.75 -3.03 -10.36
N LEU A 978 14.02 -3.38 -10.31
CA LEU A 978 14.84 -3.67 -11.47
C LEU A 978 14.55 -5.05 -12.08
N ASP A 979 14.31 -5.13 -13.39
CA ASP A 979 14.27 -6.42 -14.10
C ASP A 979 15.70 -6.92 -14.41
N LEU A 980 16.22 -7.77 -13.51
CA LEU A 980 17.58 -8.31 -13.59
C LEU A 980 17.82 -9.21 -14.82
N ARG A 981 16.76 -9.81 -15.39
CA ARG A 981 16.89 -10.79 -16.47
C ARG A 981 17.48 -10.20 -17.76
N ILE A 982 17.27 -8.91 -17.98
CA ILE A 982 17.70 -8.22 -19.21
C ILE A 982 19.05 -7.52 -18.99
N GLN A 983 19.37 -7.15 -17.75
CA GLN A 983 20.64 -6.52 -17.39
C GLN A 983 21.86 -7.43 -17.64
N GLU A 984 21.67 -8.75 -17.54
CA GLU A 984 22.70 -9.75 -17.90
C GLU A 984 23.09 -9.68 -19.38
N THR A 985 22.20 -9.17 -20.24
CA THR A 985 22.40 -9.07 -21.69
C THR A 985 22.78 -7.67 -22.16
N HIS A 986 22.29 -6.61 -21.50
CA HIS A 986 22.51 -5.21 -21.88
C HIS A 986 22.98 -4.38 -20.67
N GLN A 987 24.29 -4.24 -20.51
CA GLN A 987 24.91 -3.59 -19.34
C GLN A 987 24.62 -2.08 -19.24
N ASP A 988 24.23 -1.45 -20.33
CA ASP A 988 23.93 -0.02 -20.40
C ASP A 988 22.44 0.30 -20.28
N ILE A 989 21.57 -0.68 -20.04
CA ILE A 989 20.11 -0.47 -19.96
C ILE A 989 19.57 -0.87 -18.60
N VAL A 990 18.68 -0.04 -18.08
CA VAL A 990 17.95 -0.24 -16.83
C VAL A 990 16.47 -0.34 -17.16
N ILE A 991 15.84 -1.44 -16.75
CA ILE A 991 14.40 -1.66 -16.91
C ILE A 991 13.77 -1.70 -15.54
N CYS A 992 12.98 -0.68 -15.25
CA CYS A 992 12.19 -0.60 -14.03
C CYS A 992 10.80 -1.14 -14.30
N GLN A 993 10.39 -2.14 -13.52
CA GLN A 993 9.04 -2.70 -13.52
C GLN A 993 8.25 -2.07 -12.39
N LEU A 994 7.08 -1.55 -12.71
CA LEU A 994 6.31 -0.70 -11.82
C LEU A 994 4.89 -1.26 -11.63
N ILE A 995 4.46 -1.39 -10.37
CA ILE A 995 3.13 -1.93 -10.03
C ILE A 995 2.30 -1.01 -9.13
N LEU A 996 2.88 0.11 -8.72
CA LEU A 996 2.25 1.13 -7.90
C LEU A 996 2.42 2.47 -8.60
N PHE A 997 1.32 3.20 -8.77
CA PHE A 997 1.36 4.65 -8.72
C PHE A 997 1.33 5.11 -7.27
N PRO A 998 2.25 5.98 -6.81
CA PRO A 998 2.06 6.61 -5.53
C PRO A 998 0.83 7.49 -5.58
N MET A 999 0.15 7.51 -4.45
CA MET A 999 -0.70 8.62 -4.08
C MET A 999 0.07 9.45 -3.07
N GLU A 1000 -0.17 10.75 -3.13
CA GLU A 1000 0.26 11.71 -2.13
C GLU A 1000 -0.12 11.20 -0.72
N VAL A 1001 0.74 11.45 0.26
CA VAL A 1001 0.30 11.65 1.65
C VAL A 1001 -0.38 13.02 1.69
N SER A 1002 -1.51 13.15 1.01
CA SER A 1002 -2.39 14.31 1.07
C SER A 1002 -3.82 13.81 1.34
N ASN A 1003 -4.54 14.61 2.10
CA ASN A 1003 -5.73 14.21 2.86
C ASN A 1003 -6.89 13.74 1.96
N PRO A 1004 -7.84 12.92 2.47
CA PRO A 1004 -9.02 12.43 1.75
C PRO A 1004 -10.07 13.50 1.38
N ASP A 1005 -9.81 14.79 1.60
CA ASP A 1005 -10.80 15.88 1.41
C ASP A 1005 -10.57 16.76 0.15
N THR A 1006 -9.64 16.40 -0.73
CA THR A 1006 -9.50 17.04 -2.04
C THR A 1006 -10.10 16.16 -3.13
N SER A 1007 -11.36 16.39 -3.45
CA SER A 1007 -11.99 15.95 -4.71
C SER A 1007 -11.33 16.68 -5.89
N SER A 1008 -10.15 16.23 -6.29
CA SER A 1008 -9.57 16.56 -7.59
C SER A 1008 -9.61 15.30 -8.44
N SER A 1009 -10.21 15.39 -9.64
CA SER A 1009 -10.30 14.34 -10.68
C SER A 1009 -8.94 13.96 -11.31
N GLY A 1010 -7.89 13.97 -10.50
CA GLY A 1010 -6.54 13.65 -10.92
C GLY A 1010 -6.29 12.17 -10.69
N GLY A 1011 -6.39 11.38 -11.76
CA GLY A 1011 -5.97 9.98 -11.70
C GLY A 1011 -4.49 9.82 -11.32
N PRO A 1012 -4.05 8.58 -11.08
CA PRO A 1012 -2.77 8.20 -10.51
C PRO A 1012 -1.57 8.75 -11.27
N LYS A 1013 -0.52 9.18 -10.54
CA LYS A 1013 0.68 9.84 -11.09
C LYS A 1013 1.92 9.18 -10.52
N ILE A 1014 2.93 8.92 -11.33
CA ILE A 1014 4.26 8.47 -10.88
C ILE A 1014 5.29 9.29 -11.60
N ALA A 1015 6.24 9.90 -10.91
CA ALA A 1015 7.49 10.34 -11.52
C ALA A 1015 8.62 9.32 -11.21
N CYS A 1016 9.21 8.71 -12.23
CA CYS A 1016 10.29 7.72 -12.14
C CYS A 1016 11.61 8.25 -12.69
N PHE A 1017 12.72 7.72 -12.15
CA PHE A 1017 14.08 7.95 -12.66
C PHE A 1017 15.04 6.82 -12.22
N VAL A 1018 16.27 6.89 -12.74
CA VAL A 1018 17.39 6.01 -12.39
C VAL A 1018 18.48 6.81 -11.65
N ASN A 1019 18.85 6.38 -10.43
CA ASN A 1019 19.74 7.14 -9.54
C ASN A 1019 21.21 6.70 -9.62
N TYR A 1020 22.14 7.66 -9.57
CA TYR A 1020 23.59 7.41 -9.52
C TYR A 1020 24.28 8.25 -8.44
N ARG A 1021 25.29 7.67 -7.80
CA ARG A 1021 26.14 8.36 -6.83
C ARG A 1021 27.25 9.07 -7.60
N SER A 1022 27.44 10.37 -7.40
CA SER A 1022 28.67 11.05 -7.81
C SER A 1022 28.99 12.22 -6.89
N ASN A 1023 30.29 12.45 -6.67
CA ASN A 1023 30.84 13.48 -5.81
C ASN A 1023 30.75 14.85 -6.52
N PRO A 1024 30.28 15.94 -5.89
CA PRO A 1024 29.89 17.14 -6.61
C PRO A 1024 31.05 18.14 -6.75
N GLU A 1025 32.05 17.86 -7.59
CA GLU A 1025 32.97 18.90 -8.07
C GLU A 1025 33.22 18.76 -9.58
N HIS A 1026 33.02 19.88 -10.30
CA HIS A 1026 33.28 20.11 -11.73
C HIS A 1026 32.27 19.61 -12.78
N ARG A 1027 31.16 20.34 -12.93
CA ARG A 1027 30.64 20.75 -14.26
C ARG A 1027 30.11 22.18 -14.20
N HIS A 1028 30.73 23.09 -14.95
CA HIS A 1028 30.22 24.46 -15.16
C HIS A 1028 29.00 24.43 -16.10
N PRO A 1029 27.88 25.10 -15.78
CA PRO A 1029 26.77 25.25 -16.72
C PRO A 1029 27.06 26.39 -17.68
N LEU A 1030 27.07 26.08 -18.98
CA LEU A 1030 27.05 27.08 -20.07
C LEU A 1030 25.75 27.88 -19.99
N ARG A 1031 25.86 29.18 -19.70
CA ARG A 1031 24.77 30.16 -19.86
C ARG A 1031 24.46 30.33 -21.36
N LYS A 1032 23.26 29.97 -21.81
CA LYS A 1032 22.67 30.56 -23.02
C LYS A 1032 21.27 31.07 -22.71
N ILE A 1033 21.13 32.39 -22.84
CA ILE A 1033 19.87 33.13 -22.77
C ILE A 1033 19.25 33.05 -24.16
N CYS A 1034 18.04 32.51 -24.29
CA CYS A 1034 17.23 32.72 -25.50
C CYS A 1034 16.87 34.21 -25.55
N ARG A 1035 17.42 34.97 -26.50
CA ARG A 1035 16.96 36.33 -26.81
C ARG A 1035 16.17 36.30 -28.13
N PRO A 1036 15.07 37.04 -28.25
CA PRO A 1036 14.29 37.10 -29.47
C PRO A 1036 15.05 37.85 -30.57
N ASN A 1037 15.11 37.24 -31.76
CA ASN A 1037 15.55 37.90 -32.98
C ASN A 1037 14.49 38.95 -33.39
N LYS A 1038 14.80 40.24 -33.25
CA LYS A 1038 14.09 41.29 -33.98
C LYS A 1038 14.59 41.26 -35.44
N ARG A 1039 13.76 40.76 -36.36
CA ARG A 1039 13.88 41.12 -37.79
C ARG A 1039 12.75 42.07 -38.15
N SER A 1040 13.14 43.32 -38.37
CA SER A 1040 12.38 44.32 -39.11
C SER A 1040 12.30 43.91 -40.59
N SER A 1041 11.08 43.80 -41.12
CA SER A 1041 10.84 43.81 -42.56
C SER A 1041 10.43 45.22 -42.99
N THR A 1042 11.41 46.00 -43.44
CA THR A 1042 11.17 47.03 -44.45
C THR A 1042 11.91 46.61 -45.72
N SER A 1043 11.20 46.71 -46.83
CA SER A 1043 11.61 46.40 -48.18
C SER A 1043 12.80 47.25 -48.62
N THR A 1044 13.74 46.66 -49.37
CA THR A 1044 14.13 47.06 -50.74
C THR A 1044 15.39 46.31 -51.17
N ALA A 1045 15.40 45.90 -52.44
CA ALA A 1045 16.48 45.21 -53.11
C ALA A 1045 17.57 46.20 -53.58
N ALA A 1046 18.85 45.79 -53.53
CA ALA A 1046 19.78 45.78 -54.69
C ALA A 1046 21.24 45.53 -54.26
N VAL A 1047 21.76 44.36 -54.66
CA VAL A 1047 23.04 44.06 -55.35
C VAL A 1047 24.27 44.99 -55.14
N HIS A 1048 25.33 44.47 -54.49
CA HIS A 1048 26.69 44.20 -55.06
C HIS A 1048 27.76 43.90 -53.97
N THR A 1049 28.20 42.63 -53.89
CA THR A 1049 29.59 42.04 -53.86
C THR A 1049 30.83 42.83 -53.34
N PRO A 1050 32.00 42.17 -53.05
CA PRO A 1050 32.30 40.98 -52.21
C PRO A 1050 33.66 41.09 -51.42
N PHE A 1051 34.21 39.96 -50.95
CA PHE A 1051 35.52 39.65 -50.32
C PHE A 1051 35.63 39.85 -48.80
N GLY A 1052 36.20 38.96 -47.98
CA GLY A 1052 36.92 37.67 -48.12
C GLY A 1052 37.54 37.38 -46.73
N ALA A 1053 37.24 36.24 -46.10
CA ALA A 1053 38.17 35.11 -45.85
C ALA A 1053 39.40 35.51 -44.98
N VAL A 1054 39.71 34.95 -43.81
CA VAL A 1054 40.16 33.57 -43.52
C VAL A 1054 40.64 33.49 -42.03
N HIS A 1055 40.42 32.33 -41.37
CA HIS A 1055 41.16 31.59 -40.29
C HIS A 1055 42.07 32.33 -39.26
N ALA A 1056 42.33 31.85 -38.03
CA ALA A 1056 42.06 30.63 -37.25
C ALA A 1056 42.58 30.87 -35.80
N GLU A 1057 42.17 29.97 -34.87
CA GLU A 1057 42.92 29.37 -33.74
C GLU A 1057 43.75 30.27 -32.76
N GLU A 1058 43.94 30.00 -31.47
CA GLU A 1058 43.52 29.03 -30.47
C GLU A 1058 44.07 29.50 -29.10
N SER A 1059 43.53 28.96 -28.01
CA SER A 1059 44.12 28.81 -26.65
C SER A 1059 44.36 30.07 -25.78
N MET A 1060 43.66 30.29 -24.67
CA MET A 1060 43.65 29.62 -23.34
C MET A 1060 44.82 30.04 -22.43
N TYR A 1061 44.54 30.73 -21.31
CA TYR A 1061 45.21 30.55 -20.00
C TYR A 1061 44.43 31.29 -18.89
N CYS A 1062 44.24 30.60 -17.77
CA CYS A 1062 43.67 31.10 -16.52
C CYS A 1062 44.77 31.69 -15.63
N GLU A 1063 44.46 32.71 -14.82
CA GLU A 1063 44.92 32.75 -13.44
C GLU A 1063 44.08 33.70 -12.55
N SER A 1064 44.06 33.31 -11.29
CA SER A 1064 43.25 33.71 -10.15
C SER A 1064 43.82 34.88 -9.32
N LEU A 1065 42.99 35.41 -8.41
CA LEU A 1065 43.27 35.79 -7.00
C LEU A 1065 42.68 37.15 -6.57
N ILE A 1066 41.91 37.10 -5.46
CA ILE A 1066 41.98 37.91 -4.20
C ILE A 1066 42.01 39.45 -4.33
N ALA A 1067 41.42 40.30 -3.48
CA ALA A 1067 40.39 40.27 -2.44
C ALA A 1067 40.30 41.72 -1.88
N PHE A 1068 39.16 42.05 -1.25
CA PHE A 1068 38.97 43.02 -0.14
C PHE A 1068 39.00 44.58 -0.34
N TRP A 1069 37.81 45.14 -0.01
CA TRP A 1069 37.48 46.32 0.83
C TRP A 1069 37.86 47.76 0.45
N GLY A 1070 36.84 48.65 0.50
CA GLY A 1070 37.03 50.10 0.56
C GLY A 1070 35.74 50.92 0.26
N LEU A 1071 34.93 51.20 1.28
CA LEU A 1071 34.06 52.38 1.39
C LEU A 1071 34.92 53.59 1.84
N PRO A 1072 34.44 54.85 1.97
CA PRO A 1072 33.32 55.59 1.34
C PRO A 1072 33.73 57.06 0.97
N TYR A 1073 32.72 57.96 0.86
CA TYR A 1073 32.71 59.43 0.67
C TYR A 1073 32.40 59.90 -0.77
N ALA A 1074 31.71 61.00 -1.06
CA ALA A 1074 30.67 61.82 -0.42
C ALA A 1074 30.35 62.99 -1.39
N VAL A 1075 29.26 63.72 -1.09
CA VAL A 1075 29.04 65.18 -1.35
C VAL A 1075 28.39 65.65 -2.67
N ALA A 1076 27.32 66.46 -2.47
CA ALA A 1076 26.86 67.66 -3.21
C ALA A 1076 26.19 67.52 -4.59
N LEU A 1077 25.27 68.38 -5.05
CA LEU A 1077 24.56 69.59 -4.56
C LEU A 1077 23.49 69.96 -5.61
N HIS A 1078 22.61 70.90 -5.23
CA HIS A 1078 21.64 71.70 -6.04
C HIS A 1078 20.31 71.04 -6.42
N GLY A 1079 19.15 71.69 -6.29
CA GLY A 1079 18.80 73.06 -5.89
C GLY A 1079 17.49 73.51 -6.57
N GLY A 1080 16.65 74.26 -5.84
CA GLY A 1080 15.50 75.08 -6.34
C GLY A 1080 14.12 74.40 -6.25
N SER A 1081 13.21 74.75 -5.31
CA SER A 1081 12.35 75.96 -5.17
C SER A 1081 11.29 76.08 -6.28
N ALA A 1082 9.99 76.39 -6.09
CA ALA A 1082 9.10 76.65 -4.96
C ALA A 1082 7.65 76.83 -5.55
N SER A 1083 6.60 76.65 -4.71
CA SER A 1083 5.30 77.40 -4.62
C SER A 1083 4.45 77.64 -5.89
N THR A 1084 3.10 77.59 -5.94
CA THR A 1084 1.99 77.79 -4.97
C THR A 1084 0.63 77.63 -5.72
N GLU A 1085 -0.44 77.23 -5.01
CA GLU A 1085 -1.88 77.72 -5.05
C GLU A 1085 -2.65 77.80 -6.40
N ASP A 1086 -3.99 77.66 -6.53
CA ASP A 1086 -5.15 77.35 -5.67
C ASP A 1086 -6.38 77.05 -6.56
N ASP A 1087 -7.45 76.54 -5.92
CA ASP A 1087 -8.90 76.70 -6.21
C ASP A 1087 -9.65 76.08 -7.41
N GLY A 1088 -10.82 75.48 -7.10
CA GLY A 1088 -11.94 75.35 -8.04
C GLY A 1088 -12.95 74.19 -7.85
N LEU A 1089 -13.83 74.27 -6.85
CA LEU A 1089 -15.11 73.53 -6.73
C LEU A 1089 -16.19 74.20 -7.64
N PRO A 1090 -17.31 73.54 -8.08
CA PRO A 1090 -18.41 73.20 -7.16
C PRO A 1090 -19.34 71.98 -7.48
N ARG A 1091 -20.17 71.71 -6.48
CA ARG A 1091 -21.30 70.76 -6.24
C ARG A 1091 -22.31 70.51 -7.37
N ALA A 1092 -22.93 69.32 -7.37
CA ALA A 1092 -24.39 69.12 -7.22
C ALA A 1092 -24.79 67.64 -7.01
N ASN A 1093 -25.75 67.43 -6.11
CA ASN A 1093 -26.55 66.22 -5.84
C ASN A 1093 -28.03 66.73 -5.85
N PRO A 1094 -29.08 65.95 -6.22
CA PRO A 1094 -29.84 65.24 -5.16
C PRO A 1094 -30.69 64.00 -5.58
N ASN A 1095 -30.87 63.11 -4.60
CA ASN A 1095 -32.05 62.31 -4.14
C ASN A 1095 -33.23 61.92 -5.07
N GLY A 1096 -33.72 60.68 -4.88
CA GLY A 1096 -35.13 60.32 -5.04
C GLY A 1096 -35.50 58.82 -4.92
N TYR A 1097 -36.01 58.39 -3.77
CA TYR A 1097 -36.94 57.25 -3.54
C TYR A 1097 -38.35 57.84 -3.33
N PRO A 1098 -39.50 57.15 -3.56
CA PRO A 1098 -40.06 56.21 -2.55
C PRO A 1098 -41.10 55.11 -3.00
N SER A 1099 -41.47 54.24 -2.03
CA SER A 1099 -42.80 53.62 -1.70
C SER A 1099 -43.48 52.64 -2.68
N GLN A 1100 -43.80 51.37 -2.35
CA GLN A 1100 -44.76 50.72 -1.40
C GLN A 1100 -46.07 50.20 -2.05
N GLY A 1101 -46.44 48.95 -1.71
CA GLY A 1101 -47.80 48.36 -1.66
C GLY A 1101 -48.33 47.77 -2.98
N SER A 1102 -49.16 46.72 -3.05
CA SER A 1102 -49.73 45.75 -2.10
C SER A 1102 -50.68 44.84 -2.90
N ASN A 1103 -50.83 43.58 -2.46
CA ASN A 1103 -52.05 42.75 -2.48
C ASN A 1103 -52.58 42.01 -3.74
N GLU A 1104 -53.01 40.77 -3.42
CA GLU A 1104 -54.20 40.02 -3.86
C GLU A 1104 -54.14 38.88 -4.90
N LYS A 1105 -54.04 37.66 -4.36
CA LYS A 1105 -55.00 36.52 -4.41
C LYS A 1105 -55.92 36.32 -5.64
N ARG A 1106 -55.88 35.08 -6.18
CA ARG A 1106 -57.01 34.11 -6.45
C ARG A 1106 -56.39 32.91 -7.20
N MET A 1107 -56.36 31.64 -6.76
CA MET A 1107 -57.35 30.64 -6.28
C MET A 1107 -58.40 30.15 -7.30
N HIS A 1108 -58.54 28.81 -7.31
CA HIS A 1108 -59.50 27.87 -7.97
C HIS A 1108 -59.05 27.25 -9.30
N GLY A 1109 -59.15 25.93 -9.53
CA GLY A 1109 -59.64 24.82 -8.69
C GLY A 1109 -59.62 23.46 -9.42
N GLU A 1110 -59.44 22.40 -8.63
CA GLU A 1110 -60.11 21.07 -8.63
C GLU A 1110 -60.16 20.16 -9.89
N TYR A 1111 -59.41 19.03 -9.82
CA TYR A 1111 -59.81 17.59 -9.81
C TYR A 1111 -60.84 17.00 -10.83
N PRO A 1112 -60.97 15.64 -11.04
CA PRO A 1112 -60.10 14.48 -10.69
C PRO A 1112 -60.12 13.27 -11.71
N LEU A 1113 -59.45 12.17 -11.29
CA LEU A 1113 -59.69 10.73 -11.57
C LEU A 1113 -59.30 10.11 -12.95
N SER A 1114 -58.31 9.19 -12.95
CA SER A 1114 -58.54 7.73 -13.11
C SER A 1114 -57.22 6.94 -13.31
N ASP A 1115 -56.94 6.03 -12.37
CA ASP A 1115 -56.19 4.76 -12.58
C ASP A 1115 -57.20 3.69 -13.07
N PRO A 1116 -56.83 2.53 -13.70
CA PRO A 1116 -55.73 1.62 -13.27
C PRO A 1116 -54.95 0.77 -14.34
N VAL A 1117 -53.67 0.45 -14.06
CA VAL A 1117 -52.97 -0.89 -13.92
C VAL A 1117 -53.22 -2.02 -14.98
N PRO A 1118 -52.37 -3.08 -15.22
CA PRO A 1118 -50.89 -3.37 -15.16
C PRO A 1118 -50.32 -4.06 -16.45
N PHE A 1119 -49.03 -4.45 -16.45
CA PHE A 1119 -48.41 -5.77 -16.84
C PHE A 1119 -46.90 -5.51 -17.14
N VAL A 1120 -45.89 -5.96 -16.38
CA VAL A 1120 -45.39 -7.31 -16.00
C VAL A 1120 -44.66 -8.07 -17.14
N GLU A 1121 -43.34 -8.20 -16.92
CA GLU A 1121 -42.35 -9.24 -17.29
C GLU A 1121 -41.91 -9.49 -18.75
N LYS A 1122 -40.61 -9.27 -19.00
CA LYS A 1122 -39.59 -10.34 -18.93
C LYS A 1122 -38.18 -9.82 -18.71
#